data_AF-A0A0C7R404-F1
#
_entry.id   AF-A0A0C7R404-F1
#
_cell.length_a   1.000
_cell.length_b   1.000
_cell.length_c   1.000
_cell.angle_alpha   90.00
_cell.angle_beta   90.00
_cell.angle_gamma   90.00
#
_symmetry.space_group_name_H-M   'P 1'
#
loop_
_entity.id
_entity.type
_entity.pdbx_description
1 polymer ?
#
loop_
_entity_poly.entity_id
_entity_poly.type
_entity_poly.pdbx_seq_one_letter_code
_entity_poly.pdbx_strand_id
1 'polypeptide(L)'
;MHKKLISSLSLISILMTPIYAHANPSLNDISGHWAKKEINQFISNGYVNGYEDKTFRPDNSITRAEFVKLVNKYFGFNNKEDIKFSDINTNDWYYKDICIASKAGYINGYEDKTFKPDKTITREEVSKILITIKNKQDNIYDKLNKYPDKNKVSNWAKPYVEGAIEQGYLKGNDLGLLNPTNNITRAESITILSRVVKAKPEIKKETKNEAPVITAKENLILEVGQKFDTSMLNVKVSDKEDKNLDVKYEGKVNSNLPGDYIITITAKDSKGLTTTKKVTVVVKSKPEIKNEAPVITAKENLILEVGQKFDTSMLNVKVSDKEDKNLDVKYEGKVNSDLPGDYTITITAKDSQGLTTTKKVTVVVKSKPEIKNELPVITAKDLTIKQGDKFEYSMLNAQAKDMEGKNISNSIVYSGKVNTSKPGEHPIVLTVKDEKGTTNSLKVKVIVKSINKLPIDNKNKLILQKILDDKTSNIKVHKDSHGTIESYDVFSKGVTPPSDNDYTILKSLGYITPVAPYKPGMGWYDANKLFNGSGDDSLCSGAAVANMLNWWMDQNADYINRYLNSHGENSTCINKEWGTSQNATISNFRKNPDYLFRYITKCFGNQDNKGIHPRSTLFWFVNGHDLNYRLPVNKIDDRGGFFPDVFTDFSITDQMSCSYFTDLNFYLLDNLHKNKGIGISYDTPFGASHIVSLWGAKFDTNGNLLGVFITDSNDGKTLIDSKSENTYGMIYMNIVKEVNSGRARLTSKVTPNGNIGAPILDLYTLDTGKSIWEDYFKSINSKS
;
A
#
# COMPACT_ATOMS: atom_id res chain seq x y z
N MET A 1 -2.47 83.75 -46.02
CA MET A 1 -1.82 82.78 -46.94
C MET A 1 -0.60 82.19 -46.25
N HIS A 2 -0.28 80.92 -46.57
CA HIS A 2 0.90 80.12 -46.19
C HIS A 2 0.81 79.18 -44.97
N LYS A 3 0.47 77.93 -45.32
CA LYS A 3 1.04 76.63 -44.91
C LYS A 3 2.13 76.67 -43.83
N LYS A 4 1.95 75.86 -42.78
CA LYS A 4 3.05 75.09 -42.18
C LYS A 4 2.60 73.64 -41.90
N LEU A 5 3.37 72.74 -42.48
CA LEU A 5 3.38 71.29 -42.25
C LEU A 5 3.58 71.00 -40.75
N ILE A 6 2.85 70.01 -40.23
CA ILE A 6 3.33 69.24 -39.08
C ILE A 6 3.57 67.82 -39.57
N SER A 7 4.86 67.49 -39.61
CA SER A 7 5.42 66.21 -40.00
C SER A 7 5.02 65.10 -39.02
N SER A 8 4.65 63.97 -39.60
CA SER A 8 4.60 62.65 -38.98
C SER A 8 5.89 62.28 -38.25
N LEU A 9 5.79 61.96 -36.96
CA LEU A 9 6.77 61.13 -36.26
C LEU A 9 6.02 60.00 -35.55
N SER A 10 5.74 58.93 -36.29
CA SER A 10 5.21 57.67 -35.77
C SER A 10 6.34 56.93 -35.04
N LEU A 11 6.44 57.13 -33.74
CA LEU A 11 7.29 56.32 -32.87
C LEU A 11 6.55 55.00 -32.58
N ILE A 12 6.81 53.97 -33.39
CA ILE A 12 6.39 52.59 -33.12
C ILE A 12 7.29 52.09 -31.97
N SER A 13 6.86 52.30 -30.74
CA SER A 13 7.39 51.63 -29.57
C SER A 13 6.90 50.17 -29.61
N ILE A 14 7.70 49.30 -30.21
CA ILE A 14 7.61 47.86 -30.03
C ILE A 14 7.88 47.60 -28.54
N LEU A 15 6.81 47.48 -27.75
CA LEU A 15 6.84 46.82 -26.45
C LEU A 15 7.20 45.35 -26.71
N MET A 16 8.49 45.05 -26.81
CA MET A 16 8.98 43.72 -26.52
C MET A 16 8.63 43.45 -25.07
N THR A 17 7.48 42.82 -24.84
CA THR A 17 7.28 42.08 -23.60
C THR A 17 8.43 41.08 -23.54
N PRO A 18 9.29 41.09 -22.50
CA PRO A 18 10.25 40.01 -22.34
C PRO A 18 9.43 38.74 -22.21
N ILE A 19 9.51 37.88 -23.22
CA ILE A 19 9.17 36.48 -23.06
C ILE A 19 10.16 35.99 -22.01
N TYR A 20 9.71 35.90 -20.76
CA TYR A 20 10.40 35.10 -19.77
C TYR A 20 10.34 33.68 -20.29
N ALA A 21 11.35 33.30 -21.08
CA ALA A 21 11.69 31.90 -21.25
C ALA A 21 11.88 31.39 -19.81
N HIS A 22 10.97 30.55 -19.35
CA HIS A 22 11.12 29.80 -18.10
C HIS A 22 12.32 28.86 -18.30
N ALA A 23 13.53 29.41 -18.17
CA ALA A 23 14.73 28.64 -18.03
C ALA A 23 14.53 27.82 -16.76
N ASN A 24 14.31 26.52 -16.93
CA ASN A 24 14.19 25.56 -15.84
C ASN A 24 15.51 25.68 -15.05
N PRO A 25 15.53 26.28 -13.84
CA PRO A 25 16.78 26.36 -13.11
C PRO A 25 17.16 24.91 -12.83
N SER A 26 18.35 24.50 -13.28
CA SER A 26 18.89 23.21 -12.91
C SER A 26 19.05 23.21 -11.40
N LEU A 27 18.07 22.64 -10.69
CA LEU A 27 18.07 22.52 -9.24
C LEU A 27 19.08 21.46 -8.84
N ASN A 28 19.97 21.80 -7.91
CA ASN A 28 21.13 20.97 -7.59
C ASN A 28 20.81 19.84 -6.60
N ASP A 29 19.70 19.94 -5.86
CA ASP A 29 19.37 19.10 -4.71
C ASP A 29 18.21 18.10 -4.97
N ILE A 30 17.73 18.02 -6.21
CA ILE A 30 16.67 17.06 -6.60
C ILE A 30 17.19 15.92 -7.49
N SER A 31 18.50 15.83 -7.72
CA SER A 31 19.08 14.73 -8.50
C SER A 31 18.98 13.40 -7.74
N GLY A 32 18.38 12.38 -8.37
CA GLY A 32 18.09 11.10 -7.70
C GLY A 32 16.95 11.15 -6.67
N HIS A 33 16.36 12.32 -6.41
CA HIS A 33 15.25 12.47 -5.48
C HIS A 33 13.96 11.89 -6.07
N TRP A 34 13.20 11.15 -5.28
CA TRP A 34 12.00 10.42 -5.74
C TRP A 34 10.92 11.33 -6.31
N ALA A 35 10.77 12.55 -5.78
CA ALA A 35 9.79 13.56 -6.24
C ALA A 35 10.29 14.45 -7.41
N LYS A 36 11.47 14.16 -8.00
CA LYS A 36 12.09 15.01 -9.03
C LYS A 36 11.15 15.32 -10.18
N LYS A 37 10.39 14.32 -10.63
CA LYS A 37 9.46 14.45 -11.76
C LYS A 37 8.35 15.46 -11.46
N GLU A 38 7.69 15.31 -10.32
CA GLU A 38 6.58 16.15 -9.89
C GLU A 38 7.06 17.58 -9.59
N ILE A 39 8.22 17.73 -8.95
CA ILE A 39 8.85 19.03 -8.70
C ILE A 39 9.11 19.76 -10.03
N ASN A 40 9.75 19.10 -11.00
CA ASN A 40 10.02 19.69 -12.31
C ASN A 40 8.73 20.08 -13.04
N GLN A 41 7.69 19.25 -12.94
CA GLN A 41 6.38 19.56 -13.54
C GLN A 41 5.74 20.80 -12.90
N PHE A 42 5.80 20.94 -11.57
CA PHE A 42 5.23 22.09 -10.87
C PHE A 42 5.99 23.38 -11.17
N ILE A 43 7.31 23.32 -11.29
CA ILE A 43 8.15 24.46 -11.69
C ILE A 43 7.86 24.86 -13.14
N SER A 44 7.83 23.89 -14.06
CA SER A 44 7.56 24.15 -15.48
C SER A 44 6.18 24.78 -15.72
N ASN A 45 5.20 24.42 -14.88
CA ASN A 45 3.86 25.00 -14.92
C ASN A 45 3.74 26.33 -14.13
N GLY A 46 4.82 26.80 -13.52
CA GLY A 46 4.85 28.04 -12.74
C GLY A 46 4.07 27.99 -11.42
N TYR A 47 3.84 26.81 -10.85
CA TYR A 47 3.11 26.65 -9.58
C TYR A 47 3.98 26.87 -8.35
N VAL A 48 5.28 26.61 -8.47
CA VAL A 48 6.26 26.75 -7.39
C VAL A 48 7.60 27.14 -7.99
N ASN A 49 8.43 27.82 -7.20
CA ASN A 49 9.81 28.15 -7.57
C ASN A 49 10.78 27.50 -6.57
N GLY A 50 12.01 27.26 -7.02
CA GLY A 50 13.14 27.01 -6.12
C GLY A 50 13.60 28.29 -5.40
N TYR A 51 14.57 28.14 -4.52
CA TYR A 51 15.26 29.23 -3.84
C TYR A 51 16.34 29.85 -4.76
N GLU A 52 16.79 31.06 -4.42
CA GLU A 52 17.80 31.80 -5.19
C GLU A 52 19.15 31.06 -5.29
N ASP A 53 19.44 30.22 -4.30
CA ASP A 53 20.62 29.35 -4.22
C ASP A 53 20.58 28.12 -5.16
N LYS A 54 19.57 28.04 -6.05
CA LYS A 54 19.32 26.92 -6.98
C LYS A 54 18.98 25.60 -6.25
N THR A 55 18.42 25.68 -5.06
CA THR A 55 17.86 24.51 -4.33
C THR A 55 16.33 24.54 -4.33
N PHE A 56 15.71 23.37 -4.15
CA PHE A 56 14.27 23.25 -3.90
C PHE A 56 13.95 22.91 -2.43
N ARG A 57 14.92 22.30 -1.74
CA ARG A 57 14.87 21.78 -0.38
C ARG A 57 13.73 20.75 -0.21
N PRO A 58 13.73 19.66 -1.01
CA PRO A 58 12.60 18.76 -1.11
C PRO A 58 12.19 18.11 0.22
N ASP A 59 13.15 17.84 1.09
CA ASP A 59 12.94 17.17 2.38
C ASP A 59 12.66 18.14 3.55
N ASN A 60 12.73 19.46 3.32
CA ASN A 60 12.35 20.41 4.35
C ASN A 60 10.84 20.39 4.56
N SER A 61 10.42 20.49 5.83
CA SER A 61 9.01 20.71 6.16
C SER A 61 8.51 22.02 5.56
N ILE A 62 7.27 22.03 5.07
CA ILE A 62 6.63 23.23 4.52
C ILE A 62 5.77 23.91 5.60
N THR A 63 5.79 25.23 5.66
CA THR A 63 4.91 25.98 6.58
C THR A 63 3.47 26.04 6.07
N ARG A 64 2.52 26.33 6.96
CA ARG A 64 1.12 26.52 6.60
C ARG A 64 0.94 27.66 5.57
N ALA A 65 1.67 28.76 5.74
CA ALA A 65 1.65 29.88 4.79
C ALA A 65 2.21 29.50 3.41
N GLU A 66 3.33 28.79 3.36
CA GLU A 66 3.93 28.30 2.11
C GLU A 66 3.00 27.32 1.38
N PHE A 67 2.36 26.41 2.12
CA PHE A 67 1.43 25.45 1.54
C PHE A 67 0.19 26.14 0.96
N VAL A 68 -0.37 27.13 1.66
CA VAL A 68 -1.50 27.93 1.16
C VAL A 68 -1.16 28.67 -0.13
N LYS A 69 0.01 29.32 -0.20
CA LYS A 69 0.48 29.98 -1.43
C LYS A 69 0.59 29.00 -2.59
N LEU A 70 1.12 27.80 -2.34
CA LEU A 70 1.21 26.73 -3.33
C LEU A 70 -0.18 26.28 -3.82
N VAL A 71 -1.13 26.09 -2.91
CA VAL A 71 -2.53 25.72 -3.20
C VAL A 71 -3.22 26.79 -4.05
N ASN A 72 -3.12 28.07 -3.66
CA ASN A 72 -3.68 29.19 -4.43
C ASN A 72 -3.17 29.20 -5.86
N LYS A 73 -1.84 29.09 -6.02
CA LYS A 73 -1.21 29.08 -7.34
C LYS A 73 -1.62 27.85 -8.16
N TYR A 74 -1.72 26.69 -7.52
CA TYR A 74 -2.13 25.45 -8.19
C TYR A 74 -3.59 25.50 -8.65
N PHE A 75 -4.53 25.92 -7.82
CA PHE A 75 -5.97 25.98 -8.17
C PHE A 75 -6.39 27.26 -8.89
N GLY A 76 -5.51 28.28 -8.96
CA GLY A 76 -5.80 29.56 -9.62
C GLY A 76 -6.70 30.48 -8.80
N PHE A 77 -6.71 30.33 -7.47
CA PHE A 77 -7.45 31.24 -6.59
C PHE A 77 -6.77 32.61 -6.54
N ASN A 78 -7.55 33.68 -6.74
CA ASN A 78 -7.04 35.05 -6.85
C ASN A 78 -7.93 36.10 -6.15
N ASN A 79 -9.19 35.78 -5.88
CA ASN A 79 -10.10 36.63 -5.14
C ASN A 79 -9.74 36.65 -3.67
N LYS A 80 -9.70 37.83 -3.06
CA LYS A 80 -9.34 38.02 -1.64
C LYS A 80 -10.50 38.64 -0.87
N GLU A 81 -10.51 38.43 0.44
CA GLU A 81 -11.33 39.16 1.40
C GLU A 81 -10.49 39.60 2.59
N ASP A 82 -11.06 40.50 3.41
CA ASP A 82 -10.42 40.91 4.65
C ASP A 82 -10.55 39.80 5.69
N ILE A 83 -9.43 39.50 6.35
CA ILE A 83 -9.31 38.44 7.36
C ILE A 83 -9.09 39.05 8.74
N LYS A 84 -9.49 38.32 9.78
CA LYS A 84 -9.35 38.74 11.19
C LYS A 84 -8.61 37.69 12.03
N PHE A 85 -7.52 37.17 11.50
CA PHE A 85 -6.61 36.32 12.30
C PHE A 85 -5.72 37.22 13.15
N SER A 86 -5.62 36.94 14.45
CA SER A 86 -4.91 37.80 15.41
C SER A 86 -3.39 37.78 15.26
N ASP A 87 -2.85 36.80 14.53
CA ASP A 87 -1.42 36.57 14.32
C ASP A 87 -0.94 36.90 12.90
N ILE A 88 -1.73 37.65 12.13
CA ILE A 88 -1.42 38.02 10.74
C ILE A 88 -1.46 39.54 10.59
N ASN A 89 -0.38 40.13 10.08
CA ASN A 89 -0.27 41.55 9.75
C ASN A 89 -0.42 41.79 8.24
N THR A 90 -0.97 42.95 7.87
CA THR A 90 -1.18 43.32 6.45
C THR A 90 0.11 43.42 5.63
N ASN A 91 1.26 43.58 6.30
CA ASN A 91 2.57 43.71 5.68
C ASN A 91 3.31 42.37 5.54
N ASP A 92 2.77 41.26 6.07
CA ASP A 92 3.41 39.96 5.97
C ASP A 92 3.37 39.43 4.53
N TRP A 93 4.44 38.78 4.08
CA TRP A 93 4.57 38.29 2.70
C TRP A 93 3.45 37.31 2.30
N TYR A 94 2.87 36.60 3.27
CA TYR A 94 1.79 35.64 3.08
C TYR A 94 0.38 36.24 3.26
N TYR A 95 0.26 37.52 3.67
CA TYR A 95 -1.03 38.15 3.98
C TYR A 95 -2.05 37.95 2.85
N LYS A 96 -1.64 38.31 1.63
CA LYS A 96 -2.49 38.21 0.44
C LYS A 96 -2.94 36.78 0.17
N ASP A 97 -2.06 35.80 0.32
CA ASP A 97 -2.37 34.39 0.07
C ASP A 97 -3.37 33.83 1.09
N ILE A 98 -3.27 34.24 2.35
CA ILE A 98 -4.22 33.85 3.40
C ILE A 98 -5.59 34.49 3.16
N CYS A 99 -5.65 35.77 2.74
CA CYS A 99 -6.90 36.42 2.33
C CYS A 99 -7.59 35.67 1.17
N ILE A 100 -6.82 35.17 0.20
CA ILE A 100 -7.35 34.38 -0.91
C ILE A 100 -7.85 33.03 -0.41
N ALA A 101 -7.12 32.38 0.49
CA ALA A 101 -7.50 31.09 1.06
C ALA A 101 -8.79 31.16 1.88
N SER A 102 -8.94 32.22 2.68
CA SER A 102 -10.16 32.54 3.41
C SER A 102 -11.33 32.72 2.43
N LYS A 103 -11.14 33.56 1.40
CA LYS A 103 -12.19 33.81 0.40
C LYS A 103 -12.61 32.54 -0.36
N ALA A 104 -11.66 31.66 -0.64
CA ALA A 104 -11.90 30.38 -1.29
C ALA A 104 -12.54 29.34 -0.36
N GLY A 105 -12.66 29.63 0.95
CA GLY A 105 -13.42 28.84 1.92
C GLY A 105 -12.73 27.57 2.41
N TYR A 106 -11.43 27.40 2.16
CA TYR A 106 -10.69 26.19 2.57
C TYR A 106 -9.83 26.39 3.83
N ILE A 107 -9.82 27.59 4.41
CA ILE A 107 -9.17 27.93 5.69
C ILE A 107 -10.15 28.74 6.54
N ASN A 108 -10.32 28.32 7.80
CA ASN A 108 -11.15 29.02 8.80
C ASN A 108 -10.35 29.48 10.05
N GLY A 109 -9.03 29.26 10.08
CA GLY A 109 -8.20 29.46 11.28
C GLY A 109 -8.40 28.37 12.35
N TYR A 110 -7.75 28.57 13.49
CA TYR A 110 -7.92 27.77 14.71
C TYR A 110 -8.97 28.40 15.63
N GLU A 111 -9.42 27.65 16.65
CA GLU A 111 -10.41 28.12 17.63
C GLU A 111 -9.95 29.36 18.41
N ASP A 112 -8.63 29.53 18.57
CA ASP A 112 -7.99 30.69 19.20
C ASP A 112 -7.94 31.94 18.29
N LYS A 113 -8.60 31.91 17.12
CA LYS A 113 -8.62 32.97 16.09
C LYS A 113 -7.27 33.24 15.44
N THR A 114 -6.32 32.32 15.52
CA THR A 114 -5.02 32.41 14.82
C THR A 114 -4.99 31.56 13.54
N PHE A 115 -4.03 31.83 12.65
CA PHE A 115 -3.74 31.00 11.46
C PHE A 115 -2.48 30.13 11.62
N LYS A 116 -1.51 30.59 12.42
CA LYS A 116 -0.18 30.02 12.68
C LYS A 116 0.64 29.86 11.40
N PRO A 117 1.01 30.96 10.71
CA PRO A 117 1.57 30.93 9.35
C PRO A 117 2.90 30.18 9.25
N ASP A 118 3.79 30.36 10.23
CA ASP A 118 5.13 29.76 10.24
C ASP A 118 5.17 28.35 10.83
N LYS A 119 4.04 27.88 11.40
CA LYS A 119 3.93 26.50 11.87
C LYS A 119 3.96 25.56 10.66
N THR A 120 4.78 24.52 10.73
CA THR A 120 4.79 23.44 9.73
C THR A 120 3.46 22.71 9.70
N ILE A 121 3.00 22.38 8.49
CA ILE A 121 1.68 21.76 8.30
C ILE A 121 1.77 20.23 8.35
N THR A 122 0.77 19.60 8.99
CA THR A 122 0.67 18.14 9.08
C THR A 122 -0.07 17.53 7.89
N ARG A 123 0.10 16.22 7.69
CA ARG A 123 -0.56 15.48 6.61
C ARG A 123 -2.09 15.45 6.76
N GLU A 124 -2.61 15.43 7.98
CA GLU A 124 -4.05 15.49 8.25
C GLU A 124 -4.64 16.89 7.98
N GLU A 125 -3.89 17.96 8.26
CA GLU A 125 -4.28 19.34 7.88
C GLU A 125 -4.26 19.54 6.36
N VAL A 126 -3.26 19.00 5.67
CA VAL A 126 -3.23 18.98 4.19
C VAL A 126 -4.45 18.25 3.63
N SER A 127 -4.80 17.11 4.22
CA SER A 127 -5.99 16.34 3.81
C SER A 127 -7.26 17.16 3.98
N LYS A 128 -7.42 17.86 5.12
CA LYS A 128 -8.53 18.79 5.35
C LYS A 128 -8.61 19.89 4.30
N ILE A 129 -7.50 20.55 3.97
CA ILE A 129 -7.49 21.61 2.95
C ILE A 129 -7.95 21.07 1.60
N LEU A 130 -7.32 19.99 1.11
CA LEU A 130 -7.58 19.47 -0.23
C LEU A 130 -9.00 18.92 -0.36
N ILE A 131 -9.48 18.19 0.65
CA ILE A 131 -10.83 17.63 0.63
C ILE A 131 -11.91 18.68 0.82
N THR A 132 -11.63 19.76 1.54
CA THR A 132 -12.53 20.93 1.60
C THR A 132 -12.65 21.58 0.23
N ILE A 133 -11.54 21.82 -0.47
CA ILE A 133 -11.54 22.37 -1.84
C ILE A 133 -12.34 21.49 -2.80
N LYS A 134 -12.26 20.16 -2.63
CA LYS A 134 -12.95 19.19 -3.48
C LYS A 134 -14.39 18.90 -3.07
N ASN A 135 -14.80 19.29 -1.88
CA ASN A 135 -16.08 18.90 -1.28
C ASN A 135 -16.30 17.38 -1.34
N LYS A 136 -15.31 16.61 -0.87
CA LYS A 136 -15.27 15.13 -0.92
C LYS A 136 -15.02 14.51 0.45
N GLN A 137 -15.59 15.10 1.50
CA GLN A 137 -15.55 14.49 2.84
C GLN A 137 -16.28 13.15 2.81
N ASP A 138 -15.76 12.17 3.53
CA ASP A 138 -16.36 10.86 3.63
C ASP A 138 -16.42 10.41 5.09
N ASN A 139 -17.63 10.10 5.56
CA ASN A 139 -17.87 9.69 6.95
C ASN A 139 -17.92 8.16 7.11
N ILE A 140 -17.73 7.41 6.03
CA ILE A 140 -17.67 5.95 6.03
C ILE A 140 -16.18 5.58 6.08
N TYR A 141 -15.65 5.33 7.29
CA TYR A 141 -14.20 5.21 7.51
C TYR A 141 -13.60 3.86 7.05
N ASP A 142 -14.07 3.28 5.94
CA ASP A 142 -13.71 1.94 5.50
C ASP A 142 -12.33 1.88 4.84
N LYS A 143 -11.85 2.96 4.20
CA LYS A 143 -10.48 3.03 3.65
C LYS A 143 -9.47 3.39 4.73
N LEU A 144 -9.77 4.35 5.59
CA LEU A 144 -8.93 4.70 6.74
C LEU A 144 -8.69 3.50 7.64
N ASN A 145 -9.69 2.64 7.79
CA ASN A 145 -9.60 1.43 8.61
C ASN A 145 -8.53 0.42 8.16
N LYS A 146 -8.02 0.54 6.93
CA LYS A 146 -6.96 -0.33 6.36
C LYS A 146 -5.55 0.11 6.76
N TYR A 147 -5.39 1.29 7.33
CA TYR A 147 -4.08 1.83 7.71
C TYR A 147 -3.76 1.49 9.18
N PRO A 148 -2.56 0.97 9.49
CA PRO A 148 -2.19 0.55 10.85
C PRO A 148 -2.22 1.68 11.87
N ASP A 149 -1.96 2.92 11.46
CA ASP A 149 -1.90 4.11 12.29
C ASP A 149 -3.16 4.98 12.22
N LYS A 150 -4.30 4.42 11.78
CA LYS A 150 -5.60 5.13 11.72
C LYS A 150 -6.01 5.81 13.04
N ASN A 151 -5.61 5.24 14.18
CA ASN A 151 -5.92 5.78 15.50
C ASN A 151 -5.13 7.06 15.83
N LYS A 152 -4.06 7.38 15.07
CA LYS A 152 -3.31 8.64 15.19
C LYS A 152 -4.00 9.80 14.46
N VAL A 153 -5.02 9.53 13.65
CA VAL A 153 -5.78 10.56 12.93
C VAL A 153 -6.68 11.28 13.93
N SER A 154 -6.52 12.59 14.04
CA SER A 154 -7.37 13.39 14.91
C SER A 154 -8.85 13.21 14.55
N ASN A 155 -9.74 13.17 15.54
CA ASN A 155 -11.17 12.91 15.29
C ASN A 155 -11.80 13.89 14.27
N TRP A 156 -11.42 15.17 14.32
CA TRP A 156 -11.87 16.18 13.35
C TRP A 156 -11.34 15.93 11.93
N ALA A 157 -10.21 15.22 11.80
CA ALA A 157 -9.53 15.00 10.53
C ALA A 157 -10.02 13.74 9.81
N LYS A 158 -10.66 12.81 10.52
CA LYS A 158 -11.13 11.52 9.98
C LYS A 158 -11.88 11.65 8.65
N PRO A 159 -12.93 12.49 8.51
CA PRO A 159 -13.67 12.55 7.26
C PRO A 159 -12.87 13.11 6.08
N TYR A 160 -11.84 13.89 6.37
CA TYR A 160 -10.94 14.45 5.36
C TYR A 160 -9.83 13.48 4.98
N VAL A 161 -9.27 12.75 5.94
CA VAL A 161 -8.26 11.73 5.68
C VAL A 161 -8.88 10.57 4.91
N GLU A 162 -10.09 10.13 5.29
CA GLU A 162 -10.88 9.14 4.55
C GLU A 162 -11.06 9.58 3.09
N GLY A 163 -11.65 10.76 2.88
CA GLY A 163 -11.85 11.30 1.54
C GLY A 163 -10.55 11.43 0.74
N ALA A 164 -9.44 11.81 1.38
CA ALA A 164 -8.14 11.93 0.71
C ALA A 164 -7.58 10.58 0.26
N ILE A 165 -7.83 9.51 1.01
CA ILE A 165 -7.47 8.14 0.63
C ILE A 165 -8.38 7.67 -0.51
N GLU A 166 -9.70 7.87 -0.38
CA GLU A 166 -10.70 7.45 -1.37
C GLU A 166 -10.45 8.09 -2.74
N GLN A 167 -10.08 9.38 -2.77
CA GLN A 167 -9.73 10.08 -4.00
C GLN A 167 -8.30 9.75 -4.50
N GLY A 168 -7.51 8.97 -3.76
CA GLY A 168 -6.15 8.58 -4.09
C GLY A 168 -5.10 9.69 -3.94
N TYR A 169 -5.44 10.78 -3.25
CA TYR A 169 -4.55 11.93 -3.00
C TYR A 169 -3.51 11.56 -1.94
N LEU A 170 -3.99 11.03 -0.82
CA LEU A 170 -3.17 10.57 0.29
C LEU A 170 -2.90 9.07 0.14
N LYS A 171 -1.64 8.68 0.31
CA LYS A 171 -1.20 7.29 0.36
C LYS A 171 -0.29 7.10 1.57
N GLY A 172 -0.28 5.88 2.09
CA GLY A 172 0.70 5.49 3.11
C GLY A 172 2.13 5.51 2.55
N ASN A 173 3.11 5.58 3.43
CA ASN A 173 4.52 5.43 3.08
C ASN A 173 4.84 3.97 2.70
N ASP A 174 6.11 3.65 2.46
CA ASP A 174 6.57 2.30 2.10
C ASP A 174 6.28 1.24 3.17
N LEU A 175 5.97 1.66 4.41
CA LEU A 175 5.54 0.80 5.52
C LEU A 175 4.01 0.72 5.66
N GLY A 176 3.27 1.33 4.74
CA GLY A 176 1.80 1.40 4.77
C GLY A 176 1.23 2.34 5.84
N LEU A 177 2.02 3.24 6.43
CA LEU A 177 1.56 4.19 7.47
C LEU A 177 1.14 5.54 6.86
N LEU A 178 0.05 6.14 7.35
CA LEU A 178 -0.42 7.46 6.92
C LEU A 178 0.41 8.61 7.50
N ASN A 179 0.97 8.43 8.70
CA ASN A 179 1.64 9.43 9.53
C ASN A 179 0.84 10.75 9.63
N PRO A 180 -0.43 10.71 10.05
CA PRO A 180 -1.37 11.84 9.89
C PRO A 180 -0.91 13.13 10.61
N THR A 181 -0.28 12.99 11.78
CA THR A 181 0.20 14.11 12.60
C THR A 181 1.61 14.56 12.26
N ASN A 182 2.31 13.89 11.34
CA ASN A 182 3.67 14.28 10.96
C ASN A 182 3.63 15.50 10.05
N ASN A 183 4.63 16.38 10.21
CA ASN A 183 4.86 17.48 9.29
C ASN A 183 5.17 16.94 7.89
N ILE A 184 4.57 17.55 6.88
CA ILE A 184 4.79 17.18 5.48
C ILE A 184 5.97 17.95 4.89
N THR A 185 6.74 17.31 4.02
CA THR A 185 7.82 17.98 3.29
C THR A 185 7.32 18.74 2.07
N ARG A 186 8.16 19.62 1.51
CA ARG A 186 7.89 20.31 0.24
C ARG A 186 7.67 19.32 -0.91
N ALA A 187 8.47 18.26 -0.98
CA ALA A 187 8.34 17.22 -2.01
C ALA A 187 7.04 16.41 -1.87
N GLU A 188 6.68 16.02 -0.64
CA GLU A 188 5.42 15.33 -0.38
C GLU A 188 4.22 16.21 -0.72
N SER A 189 4.27 17.51 -0.39
CA SER A 189 3.21 18.47 -0.71
C SER A 189 2.92 18.56 -2.20
N ILE A 190 3.99 18.68 -3.02
CA ILE A 190 3.87 18.69 -4.48
C ILE A 190 3.33 17.37 -5.01
N THR A 191 3.80 16.25 -4.46
CA THR A 191 3.38 14.91 -4.90
C THR A 191 1.91 14.65 -4.56
N ILE A 192 1.41 15.11 -3.42
CA ILE A 192 -0.01 15.00 -3.09
C ILE A 192 -0.81 15.90 -4.04
N LEU A 193 -0.42 17.18 -4.21
CA LEU A 193 -1.11 18.10 -5.10
C LEU A 193 -1.12 17.62 -6.56
N SER A 194 -0.06 16.95 -7.04
CA SER A 194 0.00 16.43 -8.42
C SER A 194 -1.06 15.37 -8.70
N ARG A 195 -1.55 14.68 -7.66
CA ARG A 195 -2.64 13.68 -7.75
C ARG A 195 -4.02 14.33 -7.75
N VAL A 196 -4.14 15.61 -7.40
CA VAL A 196 -5.42 16.29 -7.27
C VAL A 196 -5.85 16.86 -8.63
N VAL A 197 -6.83 16.22 -9.28
CA VAL A 197 -7.36 16.69 -10.58
C VAL A 197 -8.01 18.07 -10.43
N LYS A 198 -7.62 19.07 -11.23
CA LYS A 198 -8.27 20.39 -11.26
C LYS A 198 -9.67 20.26 -11.87
N ALA A 199 -10.69 20.82 -11.22
CA ALA A 199 -11.95 21.07 -11.90
C ALA A 199 -11.70 22.23 -12.87
N LYS A 200 -12.22 22.15 -14.11
CA LYS A 200 -12.26 23.33 -15.00
C LYS A 200 -13.00 24.45 -14.26
N PRO A 201 -12.46 25.66 -14.16
CA PRO A 201 -13.05 26.71 -13.34
C PRO A 201 -14.37 27.20 -13.95
N GLU A 202 -15.49 26.85 -13.32
CA GLU A 202 -16.76 27.57 -13.48
C GLU A 202 -16.69 28.86 -12.67
N ILE A 203 -16.80 29.98 -13.37
CA ILE A 203 -16.87 31.33 -12.80
C ILE A 203 -18.30 31.55 -12.32
N LYS A 204 -18.54 31.57 -11.00
CA LYS A 204 -19.78 32.14 -10.44
C LYS A 204 -19.71 33.67 -10.51
N LYS A 205 -20.20 34.22 -11.62
CA LYS A 205 -20.75 35.57 -11.69
C LYS A 205 -21.98 35.64 -10.79
N GLU A 206 -22.23 36.80 -10.18
CA GLU A 206 -23.59 37.18 -9.79
C GLU A 206 -24.53 36.79 -10.94
N THR A 207 -25.57 36.00 -10.66
CA THR A 207 -26.52 35.58 -11.69
C THR A 207 -27.32 36.80 -12.13
N LYS A 208 -26.73 37.55 -13.05
CA LYS A 208 -27.44 38.35 -14.03
C LYS A 208 -28.50 37.43 -14.62
N ASN A 209 -29.76 37.82 -14.49
CA ASN A 209 -30.86 37.13 -15.13
C ASN A 209 -30.52 36.92 -16.61
N GLU A 210 -30.41 35.68 -17.06
CA GLU A 210 -30.15 35.35 -18.46
C GLU A 210 -31.49 35.27 -19.21
N ALA A 211 -31.49 35.51 -20.52
CA ALA A 211 -32.70 35.32 -21.30
C ALA A 211 -32.94 33.82 -21.55
N PRO A 212 -34.19 33.36 -21.72
CA PRO A 212 -34.51 31.95 -21.92
C PRO A 212 -33.78 31.34 -23.12
N VAL A 213 -33.44 30.06 -23.08
CA VAL A 213 -32.86 29.34 -24.22
C VAL A 213 -33.94 28.55 -24.95
N ILE A 214 -34.04 28.73 -26.28
CA ILE A 214 -34.95 27.97 -27.15
C ILE A 214 -34.17 26.94 -27.96
N THR A 215 -34.55 25.68 -27.82
CA THR A 215 -34.15 24.60 -28.75
C THR A 215 -35.37 24.17 -29.56
N ALA A 216 -35.18 23.93 -30.85
CA ALA A 216 -36.22 23.54 -31.78
C ALA A 216 -35.58 22.81 -32.97
N LYS A 217 -36.32 21.91 -33.61
CA LYS A 217 -35.91 21.20 -34.83
C LYS A 217 -35.75 22.21 -35.96
N GLU A 218 -34.55 22.25 -36.54
CA GLU A 218 -34.23 23.10 -37.67
C GLU A 218 -34.56 22.37 -38.98
N ASN A 219 -35.09 23.11 -39.97
CA ASN A 219 -35.40 22.60 -41.31
C ASN A 219 -36.35 21.38 -41.31
N LEU A 220 -37.53 21.53 -40.69
CA LEU A 220 -38.56 20.48 -40.74
C LEU A 220 -39.06 20.30 -42.19
N ILE A 221 -38.86 19.13 -42.77
CA ILE A 221 -39.33 18.83 -44.12
C ILE A 221 -40.74 18.23 -44.05
N LEU A 222 -41.66 18.76 -44.85
CA LEU A 222 -43.00 18.25 -45.11
C LEU A 222 -43.16 17.96 -46.60
N GLU A 223 -44.01 17.01 -46.95
CA GLU A 223 -44.48 16.84 -48.33
C GLU A 223 -45.76 17.64 -48.57
N VAL A 224 -45.99 18.08 -49.81
CA VAL A 224 -47.24 18.77 -50.20
C VAL A 224 -48.46 17.95 -49.74
N GLY A 225 -49.30 18.56 -48.91
CA GLY A 225 -50.50 17.97 -48.32
C GLY A 225 -50.35 17.47 -46.87
N GLN A 226 -49.12 17.39 -46.32
CA GLN A 226 -48.90 17.01 -44.92
C GLN A 226 -49.25 18.18 -43.98
N LYS A 227 -50.19 17.98 -43.05
CA LYS A 227 -50.60 19.03 -42.10
C LYS A 227 -49.44 19.40 -41.17
N PHE A 228 -49.09 20.69 -41.12
CA PHE A 228 -48.11 21.22 -40.18
C PHE A 228 -48.75 21.50 -38.81
N ASP A 229 -48.08 21.08 -37.74
CA ASP A 229 -48.41 21.42 -36.36
C ASP A 229 -47.14 21.90 -35.64
N THR A 230 -47.24 22.91 -34.78
CA THR A 230 -46.07 23.50 -34.09
C THR A 230 -45.38 22.50 -33.15
N SER A 231 -46.08 21.48 -32.65
CA SER A 231 -45.47 20.38 -31.88
C SER A 231 -44.41 19.62 -32.67
N MET A 232 -44.50 19.58 -34.01
CA MET A 232 -43.52 18.93 -34.88
C MET A 232 -42.13 19.59 -34.85
N LEU A 233 -42.05 20.83 -34.36
CA LEU A 233 -40.80 21.55 -34.15
C LEU A 233 -40.06 21.10 -32.89
N ASN A 234 -40.64 20.26 -32.04
CA ASN A 234 -40.04 19.75 -30.80
C ASN A 234 -39.39 20.86 -29.95
N VAL A 235 -40.11 21.97 -29.77
CA VAL A 235 -39.58 23.14 -29.09
C VAL A 235 -39.44 22.86 -27.60
N LYS A 236 -38.23 23.06 -27.07
CA LYS A 236 -37.98 23.08 -25.63
C LYS A 236 -37.40 24.42 -25.26
N VAL A 237 -38.04 25.05 -24.30
CA VAL A 237 -37.61 26.32 -23.73
C VAL A 237 -37.18 26.06 -22.30
N SER A 238 -35.99 26.54 -21.96
CA SER A 238 -35.44 26.42 -20.62
C SER A 238 -34.78 27.73 -20.24
N ASP A 239 -35.04 28.19 -19.03
CA ASP A 239 -34.33 29.30 -18.41
C ASP A 239 -33.65 28.76 -17.15
N LYS A 240 -32.46 29.28 -16.89
CA LYS A 240 -31.59 28.75 -15.84
C LYS A 240 -32.03 29.23 -14.47
N GLU A 241 -32.66 30.40 -14.40
CA GLU A 241 -33.09 31.05 -13.18
C GLU A 241 -34.61 31.05 -12.99
N ASP A 242 -35.39 30.86 -14.07
CA ASP A 242 -36.84 30.92 -14.06
C ASP A 242 -37.53 29.64 -14.56
N LYS A 243 -38.59 29.23 -13.87
CA LYS A 243 -39.42 28.07 -14.25
C LYS A 243 -40.71 28.47 -14.98
N ASN A 244 -41.08 29.75 -14.96
CA ASN A 244 -42.30 30.27 -15.57
C ASN A 244 -41.95 31.07 -16.83
N LEU A 245 -42.10 30.44 -17.99
CA LEU A 245 -41.71 31.00 -19.29
C LEU A 245 -42.93 31.16 -20.20
N ASP A 246 -43.12 32.36 -20.76
CA ASP A 246 -44.15 32.64 -21.77
C ASP A 246 -43.57 32.38 -23.17
N VAL A 247 -44.14 31.41 -23.90
CA VAL A 247 -43.66 30.97 -25.22
C VAL A 247 -44.71 31.24 -26.28
N LYS A 248 -44.34 32.00 -27.32
CA LYS A 248 -45.19 32.39 -28.44
C LYS A 248 -44.62 31.92 -29.77
N TYR A 249 -45.51 31.55 -30.68
CA TYR A 249 -45.19 31.10 -32.04
C TYR A 249 -45.83 32.05 -33.04
N GLU A 250 -45.04 32.56 -33.98
CA GLU A 250 -45.47 33.45 -35.05
C GLU A 250 -45.02 32.92 -36.41
N GLY A 251 -45.92 32.96 -37.38
CA GLY A 251 -45.68 32.45 -38.74
C GLY A 251 -46.74 31.45 -39.17
N LYS A 252 -46.94 31.31 -40.49
CA LYS A 252 -47.92 30.39 -41.10
C LYS A 252 -47.21 29.53 -42.14
N VAL A 253 -47.37 28.22 -42.05
CA VAL A 253 -46.88 27.26 -43.06
C VAL A 253 -48.06 26.90 -43.97
N ASN A 254 -47.91 27.07 -45.28
CA ASN A 254 -48.87 26.55 -46.25
C ASN A 254 -48.40 25.18 -46.73
N SER A 255 -48.89 24.12 -46.09
CA SER A 255 -48.52 22.74 -46.40
C SER A 255 -48.94 22.25 -47.80
N ASN A 256 -49.74 23.02 -48.54
CA ASN A 256 -50.19 22.64 -49.88
C ASN A 256 -49.34 23.24 -51.00
N LEU A 257 -48.36 24.08 -50.68
CA LEU A 257 -47.51 24.73 -51.67
C LEU A 257 -46.04 24.43 -51.35
N PRO A 258 -45.24 23.95 -52.33
CA PRO A 258 -43.81 23.80 -52.12
C PRO A 258 -43.14 25.14 -51.78
N GLY A 259 -42.24 25.13 -50.80
CA GLY A 259 -41.52 26.33 -50.39
C GLY A 259 -41.00 26.27 -48.96
N ASP A 260 -40.21 27.28 -48.61
CA ASP A 260 -39.60 27.43 -47.29
C ASP A 260 -40.41 28.44 -46.45
N TYR A 261 -40.96 27.98 -45.34
CA TYR A 261 -41.78 28.77 -44.42
C TYR A 261 -41.05 29.01 -43.11
N ILE A 262 -41.02 30.25 -42.62
CA ILE A 262 -40.33 30.60 -41.37
C ILE A 262 -41.33 30.67 -40.21
N ILE A 263 -41.07 29.92 -39.15
CA ILE A 263 -41.72 30.05 -37.85
C ILE A 263 -40.76 30.72 -36.89
N THR A 264 -41.23 31.79 -36.25
CA THR A 264 -40.52 32.56 -35.24
C THR A 264 -41.06 32.15 -33.87
N ILE A 265 -40.18 31.66 -33.00
CA ILE A 265 -40.50 31.24 -31.63
C ILE A 265 -39.90 32.29 -30.70
N THR A 266 -40.71 32.88 -29.82
CA THR A 266 -40.24 33.85 -28.82
C THR A 266 -40.55 33.35 -27.42
N ALA A 267 -39.55 33.31 -26.55
CA ALA A 267 -39.67 32.94 -25.15
C ALA A 267 -39.32 34.14 -24.26
N LYS A 268 -40.14 34.39 -23.24
CA LYS A 268 -39.98 35.49 -22.29
C LYS A 268 -39.94 34.96 -20.86
N ASP A 269 -38.96 35.41 -20.06
CA ASP A 269 -38.90 35.11 -18.62
C ASP A 269 -39.77 36.07 -17.79
N SER A 270 -39.95 35.78 -16.49
CA SER A 270 -40.75 36.61 -15.57
C SER A 270 -40.15 37.99 -15.31
N LYS A 271 -38.85 38.20 -15.58
CA LYS A 271 -38.18 39.50 -15.47
C LYS A 271 -38.19 40.30 -16.78
N GLY A 272 -38.79 39.74 -17.82
CA GLY A 272 -39.05 40.38 -19.09
C GLY A 272 -37.99 40.22 -20.17
N LEU A 273 -36.92 39.44 -19.95
CA LEU A 273 -35.95 39.17 -21.01
C LEU A 273 -36.54 38.18 -22.02
N THR A 274 -36.20 38.39 -23.29
CA THR A 274 -36.75 37.61 -24.40
C THR A 274 -35.65 37.01 -25.25
N THR A 275 -35.90 35.80 -25.74
CA THR A 275 -35.11 35.15 -26.79
C THR A 275 -36.02 34.77 -27.93
N THR A 276 -35.58 35.03 -29.16
CA THR A 276 -36.32 34.66 -30.37
C THR A 276 -35.49 33.73 -31.24
N LYS A 277 -36.07 32.62 -31.69
CA LYS A 277 -35.46 31.67 -32.63
C LYS A 277 -36.35 31.50 -33.86
N LYS A 278 -35.77 31.67 -35.05
CA LYS A 278 -36.43 31.38 -36.33
C LYS A 278 -36.06 29.98 -36.80
N VAL A 279 -37.04 29.19 -37.20
CA VAL A 279 -36.87 27.87 -37.79
C VAL A 279 -37.60 27.78 -39.12
N THR A 280 -37.00 27.08 -40.08
CA THR A 280 -37.58 26.88 -41.41
C THR A 280 -38.33 25.55 -41.47
N VAL A 281 -39.50 25.56 -42.11
CA VAL A 281 -40.29 24.39 -42.50
C VAL A 281 -40.32 24.34 -44.02
N VAL A 282 -39.76 23.28 -44.60
CA VAL A 282 -39.59 23.11 -46.04
C VAL A 282 -40.67 22.16 -46.56
N VAL A 283 -41.60 22.66 -47.38
CA VAL A 283 -42.60 21.83 -48.07
C VAL A 283 -42.05 21.43 -49.43
N LYS A 284 -41.90 20.13 -49.68
CA LYS A 284 -41.40 19.57 -50.95
C LYS A 284 -42.53 18.97 -51.79
N SER A 285 -42.43 19.11 -53.11
CA SER A 285 -43.34 18.46 -54.06
C SER A 285 -43.24 16.93 -53.97
N LYS A 286 -44.37 16.25 -54.15
CA LYS A 286 -44.47 14.79 -54.16
C LYS A 286 -43.73 14.23 -55.40
N PRO A 287 -42.79 13.28 -55.26
CA PRO A 287 -42.03 12.76 -56.39
C PRO A 287 -42.87 11.83 -57.28
N GLU A 288 -42.67 11.90 -58.59
CA GLU A 288 -43.09 10.87 -59.55
C GLU A 288 -42.30 9.59 -59.29
N ILE A 289 -42.99 8.45 -59.21
CA ILE A 289 -42.34 7.15 -58.98
C ILE A 289 -41.79 6.64 -60.31
N LYS A 290 -40.48 6.71 -60.46
CA LYS A 290 -39.72 6.05 -61.52
C LYS A 290 -39.37 4.65 -61.05
N ASN A 291 -39.57 3.62 -61.89
CA ASN A 291 -39.16 2.24 -61.59
C ASN A 291 -37.66 2.21 -61.24
N GLU A 292 -37.31 1.75 -60.05
CA GLU A 292 -35.93 1.59 -59.60
C GLU A 292 -35.44 0.17 -59.89
N ALA A 293 -34.12 -0.04 -59.97
CA ALA A 293 -33.57 -1.39 -60.13
C ALA A 293 -33.46 -2.09 -58.76
N PRO A 294 -33.49 -3.44 -58.71
CA PRO A 294 -33.43 -4.20 -57.46
C PRO A 294 -32.18 -3.91 -56.62
N VAL A 295 -32.26 -4.03 -55.30
CA VAL A 295 -31.11 -3.88 -54.40
C VAL A 295 -30.64 -5.26 -53.94
N ILE A 296 -29.33 -5.53 -54.07
CA ILE A 296 -28.69 -6.77 -53.60
C ILE A 296 -27.85 -6.47 -52.35
N THR A 297 -28.12 -7.20 -51.27
CA THR A 297 -27.24 -7.30 -50.11
C THR A 297 -26.68 -8.71 -50.00
N ALA A 298 -25.38 -8.83 -49.71
CA ALA A 298 -24.68 -10.09 -49.62
C ALA A 298 -23.48 -9.91 -48.68
N LYS A 299 -23.06 -10.99 -48.01
CA LYS A 299 -21.86 -11.01 -47.17
C LYS A 299 -20.63 -10.80 -48.04
N GLU A 300 -19.88 -9.74 -47.75
CA GLU A 300 -18.65 -9.40 -48.44
C GLU A 300 -17.46 -10.14 -47.81
N ASN A 301 -16.52 -10.60 -48.63
CA ASN A 301 -15.27 -11.26 -48.20
C ASN A 301 -15.50 -12.49 -47.31
N LEU A 302 -16.27 -13.48 -47.79
CA LEU A 302 -16.46 -14.75 -47.09
C LEU A 302 -15.13 -15.51 -47.05
N ILE A 303 -14.64 -15.82 -45.84
CA ILE A 303 -13.38 -16.56 -45.67
C ILE A 303 -13.67 -18.04 -45.47
N LEU A 304 -12.99 -18.89 -46.23
CA LEU A 304 -12.97 -20.35 -46.12
C LEU A 304 -11.54 -20.85 -45.87
N GLU A 305 -11.39 -22.00 -45.23
CA GLU A 305 -10.12 -22.72 -45.16
C GLU A 305 -10.05 -23.76 -46.29
N VAL A 306 -8.83 -24.07 -46.77
CA VAL A 306 -8.63 -25.13 -47.78
C VAL A 306 -9.33 -26.44 -47.37
N GLY A 307 -10.19 -26.94 -48.24
CA GLY A 307 -11.01 -28.14 -48.06
C GLY A 307 -12.42 -27.91 -47.49
N GLN A 308 -12.76 -26.68 -47.07
CA GLN A 308 -14.13 -26.35 -46.66
C GLN A 308 -15.05 -26.18 -47.88
N LYS A 309 -16.12 -26.98 -47.96
CA LYS A 309 -17.07 -26.91 -49.07
C LYS A 309 -17.78 -25.55 -49.10
N PHE A 310 -17.67 -24.85 -50.23
CA PHE A 310 -18.40 -23.61 -50.47
C PHE A 310 -19.82 -23.90 -50.97
N ASP A 311 -20.80 -23.20 -50.39
CA ASP A 311 -22.18 -23.16 -50.86
C ASP A 311 -22.66 -21.71 -50.99
N THR A 312 -23.43 -21.39 -52.03
CA THR A 312 -23.89 -20.01 -52.30
C THR A 312 -24.79 -19.43 -51.21
N SER A 313 -25.48 -20.28 -50.43
CA SER A 313 -26.24 -19.84 -49.26
C SER A 313 -25.37 -19.16 -48.18
N MET A 314 -24.08 -19.49 -48.12
CA MET A 314 -23.12 -18.90 -47.16
C MET A 314 -22.90 -17.40 -47.40
N LEU A 315 -23.27 -16.89 -48.58
CA LEU A 315 -23.20 -15.47 -48.92
C LEU A 315 -24.36 -14.66 -48.33
N ASN A 316 -25.37 -15.31 -47.72
CA ASN A 316 -26.53 -14.66 -47.10
C ASN A 316 -27.17 -13.58 -47.99
N VAL A 317 -27.35 -13.90 -49.28
CA VAL A 317 -27.85 -12.92 -50.25
C VAL A 317 -29.32 -12.62 -50.00
N LYS A 318 -29.65 -11.33 -49.91
CA LYS A 318 -31.02 -10.84 -49.91
C LYS A 318 -31.18 -9.84 -51.03
N VAL A 319 -32.23 -10.04 -51.82
CA VAL A 319 -32.61 -9.15 -52.92
C VAL A 319 -33.97 -8.58 -52.61
N SER A 320 -34.12 -7.27 -52.78
CA SER A 320 -35.37 -6.57 -52.58
C SER A 320 -35.51 -5.47 -53.62
N ASP A 321 -36.72 -5.29 -54.12
CA ASP A 321 -37.10 -4.17 -54.96
C ASP A 321 -38.29 -3.47 -54.30
N LYS A 322 -38.36 -2.15 -54.40
CA LYS A 322 -39.39 -1.37 -53.70
C LYS A 322 -40.76 -1.51 -54.38
N GLU A 323 -40.76 -1.66 -55.70
CA GLU A 323 -41.94 -1.66 -56.55
C GLU A 323 -42.32 -3.07 -57.01
N ASP A 324 -41.35 -4.00 -57.04
CA ASP A 324 -41.55 -5.37 -57.51
C ASP A 324 -41.29 -6.44 -56.43
N LYS A 325 -42.14 -7.47 -56.40
CA LYS A 325 -42.02 -8.63 -55.51
C LYS A 325 -41.45 -9.88 -56.21
N ASN A 326 -41.41 -9.89 -57.54
CA ASN A 326 -40.95 -11.02 -58.34
C ASN A 326 -39.59 -10.72 -58.97
N LEU A 327 -38.53 -11.19 -58.32
CA LEU A 327 -37.14 -10.91 -58.71
C LEU A 327 -36.43 -12.18 -59.17
N ASP A 328 -35.83 -12.16 -60.36
CA ASP A 328 -34.99 -13.23 -60.88
C ASP A 328 -33.54 -13.03 -60.40
N VAL A 329 -33.00 -13.99 -59.64
CA VAL A 329 -31.66 -13.90 -59.04
C VAL A 329 -30.76 -15.01 -59.58
N LYS A 330 -29.62 -14.62 -60.15
CA LYS A 330 -28.62 -15.51 -60.75
C LYS A 330 -27.26 -15.35 -60.09
N TYR A 331 -26.53 -16.45 -59.99
CA TYR A 331 -25.19 -16.53 -59.42
C TYR A 331 -24.22 -17.05 -60.49
N GLU A 332 -23.14 -16.32 -60.72
CA GLU A 332 -22.10 -16.67 -61.68
C GLU A 332 -20.71 -16.64 -61.01
N GLY A 333 -19.90 -17.66 -61.29
CA GLY A 333 -18.56 -17.82 -60.73
C GLY A 333 -18.38 -19.18 -60.05
N LYS A 334 -17.13 -19.63 -59.92
CA LYS A 334 -16.78 -20.92 -59.29
C LYS A 334 -15.71 -20.67 -58.22
N VAL A 335 -15.91 -21.21 -57.02
CA VAL A 335 -14.91 -21.22 -55.94
C VAL A 335 -14.26 -22.59 -55.90
N ASN A 336 -12.93 -22.64 -56.03
CA ASN A 336 -12.18 -23.87 -55.78
C ASN A 336 -11.74 -23.87 -54.31
N SER A 337 -12.47 -24.60 -53.47
CA SER A 337 -12.19 -24.67 -52.03
C SER A 337 -10.90 -25.41 -51.68
N ASP A 338 -10.27 -26.11 -52.63
CA ASP A 338 -9.08 -26.92 -52.38
C ASP A 338 -7.78 -26.15 -52.66
N LEU A 339 -7.88 -24.94 -53.21
CA LEU A 339 -6.73 -24.11 -53.58
C LEU A 339 -6.84 -22.72 -52.92
N PRO A 340 -5.82 -22.28 -52.15
CA PRO A 340 -5.80 -20.93 -51.60
C PRO A 340 -5.91 -19.86 -52.69
N GLY A 341 -6.72 -18.84 -52.47
CA GLY A 341 -6.93 -17.74 -53.40
C GLY A 341 -8.23 -16.98 -53.19
N ASP A 342 -8.38 -15.89 -53.93
CA ASP A 342 -9.56 -15.05 -53.91
C ASP A 342 -10.45 -15.37 -55.13
N TYR A 343 -11.67 -15.82 -54.88
CA TYR A 343 -12.63 -16.22 -55.91
C TYR A 343 -13.81 -15.24 -55.93
N THR A 344 -14.15 -14.71 -57.09
CA THR A 344 -15.26 -13.76 -57.23
C THR A 344 -16.54 -14.48 -57.65
N ILE A 345 -17.62 -14.26 -56.89
CA ILE A 345 -18.99 -14.61 -57.27
C ILE A 345 -19.74 -13.33 -57.66
N THR A 346 -20.35 -13.35 -58.83
CA THR A 346 -21.19 -12.28 -59.35
C THR A 346 -22.65 -12.67 -59.14
N ILE A 347 -23.40 -11.80 -58.48
CA ILE A 347 -24.83 -11.98 -58.20
C ILE A 347 -25.58 -10.95 -59.04
N THR A 348 -26.52 -11.38 -59.87
CA THR A 348 -27.35 -10.49 -60.68
C THR A 348 -28.82 -10.69 -60.32
N ALA A 349 -29.51 -9.60 -60.02
CA ALA A 349 -30.94 -9.55 -59.75
C ALA A 349 -31.64 -8.74 -60.83
N LYS A 350 -32.78 -9.21 -61.33
CA LYS A 350 -33.58 -8.57 -62.37
C LYS A 350 -35.04 -8.43 -61.92
N ASP A 351 -35.61 -7.24 -62.07
CA ASP A 351 -37.05 -7.00 -61.85
C ASP A 351 -37.90 -7.48 -63.05
N SER A 352 -39.22 -7.49 -62.91
CA SER A 352 -40.15 -7.89 -63.98
C SER A 352 -40.19 -6.91 -65.16
N GLN A 353 -39.78 -5.66 -64.95
CA GLN A 353 -39.68 -4.61 -65.99
C GLN A 353 -38.34 -4.66 -66.75
N GLY A 354 -37.41 -5.51 -66.31
CA GLY A 354 -36.15 -5.80 -66.95
C GLY A 354 -34.94 -5.02 -66.45
N LEU A 355 -35.06 -4.18 -65.42
CA LEU A 355 -33.93 -3.52 -64.79
C LEU A 355 -33.13 -4.51 -63.94
N THR A 356 -31.81 -4.40 -64.04
CA THR A 356 -30.89 -5.34 -63.40
C THR A 356 -29.91 -4.63 -62.48
N THR A 357 -29.63 -5.24 -61.34
CA THR A 357 -28.51 -4.89 -60.46
C THR A 357 -27.55 -6.06 -60.36
N THR A 358 -26.25 -5.78 -60.42
CA THR A 358 -25.22 -6.81 -60.26
C THR A 358 -24.28 -6.44 -59.12
N LYS A 359 -23.99 -7.39 -58.23
CA LYS A 359 -23.06 -7.25 -57.11
C LYS A 359 -22.02 -8.37 -57.14
N LYS A 360 -20.74 -7.99 -57.13
CA LYS A 360 -19.61 -8.93 -57.01
C LYS A 360 -19.19 -9.06 -55.56
N VAL A 361 -19.01 -10.28 -55.09
CA VAL A 361 -18.48 -10.60 -53.76
C VAL A 361 -17.29 -11.55 -53.88
N THR A 362 -16.33 -11.38 -52.98
CA THR A 362 -15.13 -12.21 -52.94
C THR A 362 -15.27 -13.31 -51.88
N VAL A 363 -14.88 -14.52 -52.22
CA VAL A 363 -14.68 -15.65 -51.31
C VAL A 363 -13.18 -15.92 -51.24
N VAL A 364 -12.60 -15.76 -50.06
CA VAL A 364 -11.17 -15.90 -49.80
C VAL A 364 -10.91 -17.28 -49.21
N VAL A 365 -10.29 -18.18 -49.97
CA VAL A 365 -9.83 -19.48 -49.47
C VAL A 365 -8.42 -19.30 -48.94
N LYS A 366 -8.24 -19.43 -47.63
CA LYS A 366 -6.94 -19.32 -46.97
C LYS A 366 -6.29 -20.70 -46.85
N SER A 367 -4.98 -20.75 -47.04
CA SER A 367 -4.19 -21.93 -46.68
C SER A 367 -4.41 -22.27 -45.21
N LYS A 368 -4.51 -23.57 -44.92
CA LYS A 368 -4.59 -24.06 -43.55
C LYS A 368 -3.35 -23.56 -42.79
N PRO A 369 -3.50 -22.91 -41.63
CA PRO A 369 -2.36 -22.36 -40.91
C PRO A 369 -1.40 -23.50 -40.53
N GLU A 370 -0.11 -23.35 -40.85
CA GLU A 370 0.93 -24.11 -40.16
C GLU A 370 0.82 -23.78 -38.67
N ILE A 371 0.64 -24.81 -37.84
CA ILE A 371 0.75 -24.66 -36.39
C ILE A 371 2.22 -24.34 -36.12
N LYS A 372 2.54 -23.05 -36.01
CA LYS A 372 3.74 -22.63 -35.30
C LYS A 372 3.58 -23.09 -33.87
N ASN A 373 4.52 -23.92 -33.43
CA ASN A 373 4.63 -24.37 -32.05
C ASN A 373 4.79 -23.13 -31.16
N GLU A 374 3.75 -22.72 -30.46
CA GLU A 374 3.83 -21.60 -29.52
C GLU A 374 4.51 -22.06 -28.22
N LEU A 375 5.28 -21.15 -27.63
CA LEU A 375 6.17 -21.46 -26.52
C LEU A 375 5.40 -21.70 -25.21
N PRO A 376 5.84 -22.62 -24.32
CA PRO A 376 5.25 -22.80 -22.99
C PRO A 376 5.32 -21.50 -22.15
N VAL A 377 4.36 -21.27 -21.25
CA VAL A 377 4.27 -20.03 -20.46
C VAL A 377 4.96 -20.21 -19.11
N ILE A 378 5.87 -19.31 -18.74
CA ILE A 378 6.53 -19.26 -17.43
C ILE A 378 6.11 -17.99 -16.68
N THR A 379 5.81 -18.10 -15.40
CA THR A 379 5.57 -16.98 -14.50
C THR A 379 6.48 -17.06 -13.27
N ALA A 380 7.21 -15.98 -12.99
CA ALA A 380 7.98 -15.78 -11.78
C ALA A 380 8.12 -14.27 -11.53
N LYS A 381 8.44 -13.85 -10.31
CA LYS A 381 8.65 -12.44 -9.96
C LYS A 381 10.10 -12.20 -9.54
N ASP A 382 10.54 -10.96 -9.67
CA ASP A 382 11.81 -10.51 -9.09
C ASP A 382 11.78 -10.71 -7.57
N LEU A 383 12.90 -11.18 -7.01
CA LEU A 383 13.06 -11.49 -5.60
C LEU A 383 14.07 -10.51 -4.99
N THR A 384 13.75 -9.91 -3.85
CA THR A 384 14.69 -9.08 -3.09
C THR A 384 15.13 -9.81 -1.83
N ILE A 385 16.44 -9.93 -1.63
CA ILE A 385 17.07 -10.51 -0.44
C ILE A 385 18.09 -9.54 0.14
N LYS A 386 18.47 -9.72 1.42
CA LYS A 386 19.52 -8.93 2.05
C LYS A 386 20.89 -9.53 1.75
N GLN A 387 21.92 -8.68 1.74
CA GLN A 387 23.29 -9.14 1.67
C GLN A 387 23.59 -10.14 2.80
N GLY A 388 24.06 -11.33 2.45
CA GLY A 388 24.36 -12.44 3.36
C GLY A 388 23.24 -13.47 3.53
N ASP A 389 22.03 -13.20 3.05
CA ASP A 389 20.94 -14.18 3.10
C ASP A 389 21.30 -15.43 2.27
N LYS A 390 20.80 -16.60 2.68
CA LYS A 390 20.86 -17.81 1.86
C LYS A 390 19.85 -17.67 0.71
N PHE A 391 20.24 -18.09 -0.49
CA PHE A 391 19.38 -18.06 -1.68
C PHE A 391 19.22 -19.46 -2.26
N GLU A 392 17.96 -19.86 -2.47
CA GLU A 392 17.57 -21.08 -3.17
C GLU A 392 16.62 -20.72 -4.32
N TYR A 393 16.71 -21.40 -5.47
CA TYR A 393 15.89 -21.08 -6.64
C TYR A 393 14.38 -21.23 -6.41
N SER A 394 13.98 -22.09 -5.47
CA SER A 394 12.58 -22.27 -5.07
C SER A 394 11.94 -20.98 -4.54
N MET A 395 12.74 -20.04 -4.00
CA MET A 395 12.28 -18.75 -3.50
C MET A 395 11.69 -17.84 -4.60
N LEU A 396 11.94 -18.14 -5.88
CA LEU A 396 11.37 -17.42 -7.02
C LEU A 396 9.90 -17.77 -7.29
N ASN A 397 9.36 -18.82 -6.63
CA ASN A 397 7.99 -19.30 -6.78
C ASN A 397 7.55 -19.45 -8.25
N ALA A 398 8.46 -19.96 -9.08
CA ALA A 398 8.24 -20.06 -10.51
C ALA A 398 7.22 -21.14 -10.84
N GLN A 399 6.35 -20.85 -11.80
CA GLN A 399 5.35 -21.77 -12.32
C GLN A 399 5.43 -21.78 -13.85
N ALA A 400 5.14 -22.94 -14.44
CA ALA A 400 5.06 -23.08 -15.88
C ALA A 400 3.87 -23.96 -16.29
N LYS A 401 3.24 -23.60 -17.41
CA LYS A 401 2.17 -24.37 -18.05
C LYS A 401 2.44 -24.55 -19.53
N ASP A 402 2.07 -25.71 -20.08
CA ASP A 402 1.99 -25.90 -21.54
C ASP A 402 0.73 -25.24 -22.12
N MET A 403 0.56 -25.32 -23.44
CA MET A 403 -0.57 -24.67 -24.14
C MET A 403 -1.92 -25.29 -23.80
N GLU A 404 -1.93 -26.58 -23.46
CA GLU A 404 -3.10 -27.32 -23.01
C GLU A 404 -3.44 -27.01 -21.53
N GLY A 405 -2.64 -26.18 -20.87
CA GLY A 405 -2.84 -25.72 -19.50
C GLY A 405 -2.31 -26.69 -18.43
N LYS A 406 -1.60 -27.76 -18.83
CA LYS A 406 -0.97 -28.73 -17.94
C LYS A 406 0.18 -28.07 -17.20
N ASN A 407 0.28 -28.35 -15.90
CA ASN A 407 1.37 -27.85 -15.08
C ASN A 407 2.67 -28.60 -15.40
N ILE A 408 3.67 -27.86 -15.89
CA ILE A 408 5.02 -28.37 -16.21
C ILE A 408 6.10 -27.67 -15.37
N SER A 409 5.74 -27.10 -14.22
CA SER A 409 6.64 -26.31 -13.36
C SER A 409 7.86 -27.11 -12.88
N ASN A 410 7.72 -28.44 -12.71
CA ASN A 410 8.81 -29.32 -12.30
C ASN A 410 9.91 -29.46 -13.36
N SER A 411 9.65 -29.04 -14.60
CA SER A 411 10.59 -29.08 -15.73
C SER A 411 11.35 -27.76 -15.91
N ILE A 412 11.18 -26.78 -15.02
CA ILE A 412 11.90 -25.50 -15.09
C ILE A 412 13.36 -25.72 -14.71
N VAL A 413 14.26 -25.29 -15.60
CA VAL A 413 15.71 -25.25 -15.38
C VAL A 413 16.12 -23.82 -15.08
N TYR A 414 16.81 -23.62 -13.96
CA TYR A 414 17.32 -22.31 -13.54
C TYR A 414 18.78 -22.15 -13.97
N SER A 415 19.12 -20.97 -14.46
CA SER A 415 20.50 -20.61 -14.80
C SER A 415 20.84 -19.20 -14.34
N GLY A 416 22.08 -19.00 -13.90
CA GLY A 416 22.55 -17.77 -13.26
C GLY A 416 22.94 -18.02 -11.80
N LYS A 417 23.98 -17.34 -11.31
CA LYS A 417 24.47 -17.46 -9.92
C LYS A 417 24.13 -16.18 -9.17
N VAL A 418 23.62 -16.31 -7.94
CA VAL A 418 23.41 -15.17 -7.04
C VAL A 418 24.56 -15.12 -6.05
N ASN A 419 25.36 -14.06 -6.09
CA ASN A 419 26.34 -13.79 -5.04
C ASN A 419 25.66 -12.99 -3.93
N THR A 420 25.14 -13.68 -2.91
CA THR A 420 24.44 -13.03 -1.81
C THR A 420 25.37 -12.22 -0.92
N SER A 421 26.69 -12.41 -0.99
CA SER A 421 27.68 -11.64 -0.25
C SER A 421 27.95 -10.25 -0.84
N LYS A 422 27.46 -9.94 -2.05
CA LYS A 422 27.66 -8.63 -2.70
C LYS A 422 26.33 -8.00 -3.13
N PRO A 423 26.05 -6.74 -2.74
CA PRO A 423 24.88 -6.01 -3.21
C PRO A 423 24.88 -5.88 -4.73
N GLY A 424 23.69 -5.94 -5.33
CA GLY A 424 23.50 -5.82 -6.77
C GLY A 424 22.32 -6.64 -7.28
N GLU A 425 22.01 -6.48 -8.56
CA GLU A 425 21.02 -7.28 -9.25
C GLU A 425 21.69 -8.49 -9.90
N HIS A 426 21.21 -9.69 -9.58
CA HIS A 426 21.70 -10.95 -10.14
C HIS A 426 20.61 -11.53 -11.05
N PRO A 427 20.79 -11.51 -12.38
CA PRO A 427 19.78 -12.03 -13.29
C PRO A 427 19.75 -13.55 -13.23
N ILE A 428 18.56 -14.12 -13.08
CA ILE A 428 18.27 -15.54 -13.18
C ILE A 428 17.40 -15.78 -14.41
N VAL A 429 17.79 -16.74 -15.25
CA VAL A 429 17.03 -17.16 -16.42
C VAL A 429 16.39 -18.51 -16.10
N LEU A 430 15.07 -18.54 -16.16
CA LEU A 430 14.25 -19.73 -16.01
C LEU A 430 13.90 -20.22 -17.39
N THR A 431 14.17 -21.49 -17.69
CA THR A 431 13.93 -22.08 -18.99
C THR A 431 13.07 -23.32 -18.83
N VAL A 432 11.98 -23.42 -19.59
CA VAL A 432 11.12 -24.60 -19.59
C VAL A 432 11.00 -25.15 -21.01
N LYS A 433 11.04 -26.47 -21.12
CA LYS A 433 10.90 -27.20 -22.38
C LYS A 433 9.64 -28.07 -22.31
N ASP A 434 8.76 -27.96 -23.31
CA ASP A 434 7.57 -28.80 -23.40
C ASP A 434 7.92 -30.22 -23.93
N GLU A 435 6.94 -31.12 -23.92
CA GLU A 435 7.09 -32.51 -24.38
C GLU A 435 7.39 -32.61 -25.89
N LYS A 436 7.04 -31.59 -26.68
CA LYS A 436 7.29 -31.49 -28.14
C LYS A 436 8.68 -30.90 -28.44
N GLY A 437 9.41 -30.49 -27.41
CA GLY A 437 10.77 -30.00 -27.48
C GLY A 437 10.92 -28.49 -27.61
N THR A 438 9.82 -27.73 -27.57
CA THR A 438 9.80 -26.27 -27.65
C THR A 438 10.25 -25.65 -26.34
N THR A 439 11.07 -24.60 -26.39
CA THR A 439 11.67 -23.99 -25.20
C THR A 439 11.27 -22.53 -25.06
N ASN A 440 10.81 -22.13 -23.87
CA ASN A 440 10.67 -20.71 -23.49
C ASN A 440 11.59 -20.36 -22.33
N SER A 441 11.94 -19.08 -22.21
CA SER A 441 12.73 -18.57 -21.10
C SER A 441 12.20 -17.24 -20.54
N LEU A 442 12.17 -17.12 -19.21
CA LEU A 442 11.86 -15.90 -18.48
C LEU A 442 13.08 -15.42 -17.69
N LYS A 443 13.42 -14.13 -17.82
CA LYS A 443 14.44 -13.50 -16.99
C LYS A 443 13.79 -12.79 -15.81
N VAL A 444 14.21 -13.15 -14.60
CA VAL A 444 13.90 -12.43 -13.36
C VAL A 444 15.20 -11.98 -12.70
N LYS A 445 15.10 -11.08 -11.74
CA LYS A 445 16.25 -10.58 -10.98
C LYS A 445 16.15 -10.97 -9.52
N VAL A 446 17.26 -11.41 -8.96
CA VAL A 446 17.47 -11.46 -7.51
C VAL A 446 18.24 -10.22 -7.11
N ILE A 447 17.56 -9.30 -6.42
CA ILE A 447 18.12 -8.03 -5.97
C ILE A 447 18.69 -8.24 -4.57
N VAL A 448 20.01 -8.33 -4.46
CA VAL A 448 20.71 -8.33 -3.18
C VAL A 448 20.85 -6.87 -2.75
N LYS A 449 20.02 -6.44 -1.80
CA LYS A 449 20.11 -5.06 -1.29
C LYS A 449 21.30 -4.93 -0.34
N SER A 450 22.04 -3.84 -0.49
CA SER A 450 23.02 -3.43 0.50
C SER A 450 22.35 -3.27 1.85
N ILE A 451 22.98 -3.80 2.89
CA ILE A 451 22.70 -3.31 4.23
C ILE A 451 23.21 -1.87 4.21
N ASN A 452 22.32 -0.90 4.05
CA ASN A 452 22.68 0.52 4.15
C ASN A 452 23.31 0.74 5.53
N LYS A 453 24.65 0.74 5.56
CA LYS A 453 25.43 1.26 6.66
C LYS A 453 25.34 2.78 6.58
N LEU A 454 24.24 3.33 7.10
CA LEU A 454 24.40 4.51 7.94
C LEU A 454 25.46 4.14 9.00
N PRO A 455 26.31 5.07 9.48
CA PRO A 455 27.11 4.81 10.67
C PRO A 455 26.21 4.17 11.71
N ILE A 456 26.57 2.98 12.22
CA ILE A 456 25.69 2.15 13.08
C ILE A 456 25.17 2.97 14.26
N ASP A 457 26.00 3.89 14.76
CA ASP A 457 25.69 4.85 15.82
C ASP A 457 24.50 5.77 15.45
N ASN A 458 24.39 6.22 14.19
CA ASN A 458 23.24 7.00 13.73
C ASN A 458 21.97 6.15 13.59
N LYS A 459 22.10 4.85 13.30
CA LYS A 459 20.96 3.94 13.16
C LYS A 459 20.40 3.53 14.53
N ASN A 460 21.26 3.20 15.47
CA ASN A 460 20.87 2.84 16.84
C ASN A 460 20.21 4.04 17.52
N LYS A 461 20.80 5.23 17.41
CA LYS A 461 20.19 6.47 17.92
C LYS A 461 18.80 6.72 17.35
N LEU A 462 18.60 6.51 16.05
CA LEU A 462 17.30 6.69 15.40
C LEU A 462 16.25 5.68 15.89
N ILE A 463 16.61 4.41 16.06
CA ILE A 463 15.69 3.39 16.57
C ILE A 463 15.37 3.65 18.04
N LEU A 464 16.36 4.02 18.86
CA LEU A 464 16.14 4.43 20.24
C LEU A 464 15.17 5.61 20.28
N GLN A 465 15.38 6.64 19.45
CA GLN A 465 14.46 7.78 19.38
C GLN A 465 13.03 7.34 19.03
N LYS A 466 12.85 6.42 18.08
CA LYS A 466 11.52 5.88 17.74
C LYS A 466 10.86 5.16 18.92
N ILE A 467 11.63 4.44 19.72
CA ILE A 467 11.13 3.79 20.94
C ILE A 467 10.69 4.87 21.95
N LEU A 468 11.52 5.89 22.18
CA LEU A 468 11.22 6.99 23.09
C LEU A 468 9.98 7.80 22.65
N ASP A 469 9.77 7.96 21.34
CA ASP A 469 8.63 8.69 20.77
C ASP A 469 7.29 7.94 20.93
N ASP A 470 7.31 6.61 21.14
CA ASP A 470 6.10 5.79 21.29
C ASP A 470 5.41 5.99 22.66
N LYS A 471 6.06 6.69 23.61
CA LYS A 471 5.53 7.05 24.95
C LYS A 471 4.91 5.88 25.72
N THR A 472 5.47 4.69 25.58
CA THR A 472 5.02 3.47 26.25
C THR A 472 5.62 3.35 27.66
N SER A 473 4.95 2.64 28.58
CA SER A 473 5.35 2.50 30.00
C SER A 473 6.53 1.55 30.26
N ASN A 474 7.10 0.96 29.21
CA ASN A 474 8.21 -0.01 29.26
C ASN A 474 9.59 0.66 29.16
N ILE A 475 9.69 1.97 29.42
CA ILE A 475 10.94 2.73 29.34
C ILE A 475 11.21 3.40 30.68
N LYS A 476 12.42 3.22 31.21
CA LYS A 476 12.92 3.91 32.40
C LYS A 476 14.04 4.88 32.02
N VAL A 477 13.91 6.14 32.42
CA VAL A 477 14.89 7.20 32.13
C VAL A 477 15.78 7.41 33.34
N HIS A 478 17.09 7.32 33.15
CA HIS A 478 18.08 7.58 34.19
C HIS A 478 18.74 8.94 33.97
N LYS A 479 18.83 9.73 35.04
CA LYS A 479 19.41 11.06 35.02
C LYS A 479 20.55 11.17 36.04
N ASP A 480 21.56 11.96 35.70
CA ASP A 480 22.62 12.34 36.62
C ASP A 480 22.09 13.26 37.73
N SER A 481 22.99 13.62 38.67
CA SER A 481 22.67 14.54 39.78
C SER A 481 22.25 15.95 39.34
N HIS A 482 22.51 16.32 38.09
CA HIS A 482 22.16 17.62 37.48
C HIS A 482 20.89 17.54 36.63
N GLY A 483 20.26 16.37 36.53
CA GLY A 483 19.05 16.14 35.74
C GLY A 483 19.30 15.84 34.24
N THR A 484 20.55 15.69 33.82
CA THR A 484 20.93 15.29 32.46
C THR A 484 20.62 13.81 32.26
N ILE A 485 20.01 13.45 31.14
CA ILE A 485 19.73 12.04 30.84
C ILE A 485 21.04 11.33 30.48
N GLU A 486 21.34 10.23 31.18
CA GLU A 486 22.53 9.41 30.94
C GLU A 486 22.21 8.14 30.15
N SER A 487 21.07 7.50 30.46
CA SER A 487 20.70 6.22 29.86
C SER A 487 19.21 5.94 29.92
N TYR A 488 18.80 4.94 29.15
CA TYR A 488 17.44 4.44 29.05
C TYR A 488 17.43 2.93 29.28
N ASP A 489 16.57 2.45 30.15
CA ASP A 489 16.23 1.02 30.17
C ASP A 489 14.99 0.83 29.31
N VAL A 490 15.10 -0.04 28.31
CA VAL A 490 14.04 -0.34 27.34
C VAL A 490 13.64 -1.79 27.51
N PHE A 491 12.39 -2.03 27.89
CA PHE A 491 11.84 -3.36 28.13
C PHE A 491 10.91 -3.79 27.00
N SER A 492 10.73 -5.11 26.86
CA SER A 492 9.74 -5.67 25.93
C SER A 492 8.33 -5.18 26.30
N LYS A 493 7.45 -5.09 25.31
CA LYS A 493 6.08 -4.62 25.55
C LYS A 493 5.36 -5.50 26.58
N GLY A 494 4.58 -4.85 27.46
CA GLY A 494 3.86 -5.53 28.53
C GLY A 494 4.71 -5.87 29.75
N VAL A 495 6.03 -5.68 29.69
CA VAL A 495 6.94 -5.85 30.82
C VAL A 495 6.99 -4.56 31.63
N THR A 496 6.67 -4.67 32.92
CA THR A 496 6.83 -3.59 33.89
C THR A 496 8.23 -3.70 34.51
N PRO A 497 9.09 -2.66 34.38
CA PRO A 497 10.42 -2.68 34.96
C PRO A 497 10.36 -2.70 36.50
N PRO A 498 11.28 -3.42 37.18
CA PRO A 498 11.43 -3.29 38.64
C PRO A 498 11.72 -1.84 39.06
N SER A 499 11.17 -1.43 40.20
CA SER A 499 11.47 -0.12 40.80
C SER A 499 12.93 -0.07 41.27
N ASP A 500 13.52 1.13 41.38
CA ASP A 500 14.91 1.23 41.90
C ASP A 500 15.03 0.66 43.32
N ASN A 501 13.96 0.80 44.12
CA ASN A 501 13.90 0.25 45.47
C ASN A 501 13.71 -1.28 45.51
N ASP A 502 13.38 -1.92 44.39
CA ASP A 502 13.25 -3.37 44.32
C ASP A 502 14.61 -4.07 44.19
N TYR A 503 15.65 -3.35 43.76
CA TYR A 503 16.96 -3.94 43.52
C TYR A 503 17.77 -4.09 44.81
N THR A 504 18.30 -5.30 45.01
CA THR A 504 19.39 -5.57 45.95
C THR A 504 20.70 -5.70 45.18
N ILE A 505 21.73 -4.99 45.64
CA ILE A 505 23.06 -5.01 45.01
C ILE A 505 23.93 -6.06 45.67
N LEU A 506 24.14 -7.18 44.98
CA LEU A 506 25.01 -8.25 45.45
C LEU A 506 26.46 -7.97 45.04
N LYS A 507 27.39 -8.07 46.00
CA LYS A 507 28.82 -7.85 45.79
C LYS A 507 29.61 -9.08 46.19
N SER A 508 30.34 -9.66 45.26
CA SER A 508 31.23 -10.80 45.53
C SER A 508 32.43 -10.80 44.60
N LEU A 509 33.65 -10.92 45.14
CA LEU A 509 34.91 -11.04 44.36
C LEU A 509 35.07 -10.00 43.23
N GLY A 510 34.59 -8.77 43.45
CA GLY A 510 34.65 -7.67 42.47
C GLY A 510 33.54 -7.68 41.41
N TYR A 511 32.58 -8.59 41.50
CA TYR A 511 31.34 -8.60 40.72
C TYR A 511 30.25 -7.84 41.47
N ILE A 512 29.45 -7.08 40.72
CA ILE A 512 28.32 -6.29 41.21
C ILE A 512 27.09 -6.72 40.41
N THR A 513 26.18 -7.42 41.07
CA THR A 513 25.00 -8.01 40.42
C THR A 513 23.74 -7.43 41.05
N PRO A 514 23.10 -6.43 40.42
CA PRO A 514 21.78 -5.97 40.83
C PRO A 514 20.75 -7.06 40.54
N VAL A 515 20.00 -7.46 41.56
CA VAL A 515 18.91 -8.44 41.45
C VAL A 515 17.62 -7.89 42.04
N ALA A 516 16.49 -8.16 41.41
CA ALA A 516 15.16 -7.81 41.92
C ALA A 516 14.32 -9.10 42.07
N PRO A 517 13.56 -9.25 43.18
CA PRO A 517 12.77 -10.45 43.42
C PRO A 517 11.66 -10.63 42.38
N TYR A 518 11.34 -11.88 42.07
CA TYR A 518 10.22 -12.21 41.18
C TYR A 518 8.88 -11.74 41.77
N LYS A 519 8.09 -11.03 40.96
CA LYS A 519 6.74 -10.57 41.30
C LYS A 519 5.79 -10.99 40.18
N PRO A 520 4.79 -11.84 40.46
CA PRO A 520 3.78 -12.21 39.46
C PRO A 520 3.04 -10.98 38.90
N GLY A 521 2.63 -11.05 37.62
CA GLY A 521 1.86 -9.99 36.97
C GLY A 521 2.69 -8.81 36.44
N MET A 522 4.01 -8.84 36.56
CA MET A 522 4.88 -7.81 36.02
C MET A 522 5.17 -7.96 34.51
N GLY A 523 4.62 -8.98 33.85
CA GLY A 523 4.80 -9.24 32.42
C GLY A 523 6.15 -9.87 32.03
N TRP A 524 7.02 -10.13 33.01
CA TRP A 524 8.21 -10.96 32.89
C TRP A 524 8.05 -12.24 33.74
N TYR A 525 8.77 -13.28 33.37
CA TYR A 525 8.61 -14.64 33.88
C TYR A 525 9.95 -15.23 34.28
N ASP A 526 9.97 -16.09 35.29
CA ASP A 526 11.19 -16.67 35.84
C ASP A 526 11.04 -18.18 36.11
N ALA A 527 10.85 -18.95 35.04
CA ALA A 527 10.84 -20.41 35.13
C ALA A 527 12.19 -20.95 35.62
N ASN A 528 12.17 -21.57 36.80
CA ASN A 528 13.36 -22.09 37.47
C ASN A 528 13.47 -23.62 37.39
N LYS A 529 14.71 -24.12 37.25
CA LYS A 529 15.04 -25.56 37.29
C LYS A 529 15.08 -26.08 38.72
N LEU A 530 14.81 -27.37 38.88
CA LEU A 530 14.81 -28.03 40.18
C LEU A 530 16.13 -28.71 40.54
N PHE A 531 16.93 -29.12 39.54
CA PHE A 531 18.22 -29.82 39.75
C PHE A 531 18.10 -31.08 40.63
N ASN A 532 16.99 -31.79 40.50
CA ASN A 532 16.66 -32.96 41.33
C ASN A 532 16.47 -34.23 40.49
N GLY A 533 16.99 -34.26 39.26
CA GLY A 533 16.82 -35.39 38.35
C GLY A 533 15.43 -35.48 37.72
N SER A 534 14.62 -34.42 37.78
CA SER A 534 13.31 -34.35 37.10
C SER A 534 13.40 -34.27 35.57
N GLY A 535 14.61 -34.21 35.03
CA GLY A 535 14.90 -34.09 33.60
C GLY A 535 15.04 -32.67 33.10
N ASP A 536 15.09 -31.67 33.99
CA ASP A 536 15.26 -30.26 33.65
C ASP A 536 16.71 -29.74 33.78
N ASP A 537 17.63 -30.51 34.37
CA ASP A 537 19.01 -30.08 34.70
C ASP A 537 19.74 -29.37 33.54
N SER A 538 19.59 -29.87 32.31
CA SER A 538 20.19 -29.31 31.06
C SER A 538 19.19 -28.52 30.19
N LEU A 539 18.02 -28.18 30.71
CA LEU A 539 16.87 -27.67 29.95
C LEU A 539 16.67 -26.14 30.09
N CYS A 540 17.76 -25.37 30.16
CA CYS A 540 17.70 -23.91 30.19
C CYS A 540 16.96 -23.31 28.99
N SER A 541 17.12 -23.92 27.81
CA SER A 541 16.36 -23.54 26.61
C SER A 541 14.85 -23.77 26.76
N GLY A 542 14.43 -24.84 27.43
CA GLY A 542 13.02 -25.08 27.72
C GLY A 542 12.44 -24.04 28.68
N ALA A 543 13.21 -23.62 29.68
CA ALA A 543 12.81 -22.56 30.60
C ALA A 543 12.68 -21.21 29.90
N ALA A 544 13.68 -20.83 29.11
CA ALA A 544 13.66 -19.59 28.33
C ALA A 544 12.48 -19.56 27.35
N VAL A 545 12.19 -20.68 26.68
CA VAL A 545 11.04 -20.84 25.79
C VAL A 545 9.71 -20.74 26.55
N ALA A 546 9.56 -21.40 27.70
CA ALA A 546 8.36 -21.29 28.53
C ALA A 546 8.07 -19.84 28.92
N ASN A 547 9.11 -19.12 29.38
CA ASN A 547 9.02 -17.71 29.72
C ASN A 547 8.58 -16.84 28.52
N MET A 548 9.19 -17.03 27.36
CA MET A 548 8.81 -16.31 26.13
C MET A 548 7.36 -16.62 25.72
N LEU A 549 6.92 -17.87 25.85
CA LEU A 549 5.55 -18.29 25.53
C LEU A 549 4.54 -17.75 26.53
N ASN A 550 4.86 -17.70 27.83
CA ASN A 550 4.01 -17.06 28.84
C ASN A 550 3.80 -15.58 28.51
N TRP A 551 4.87 -14.85 28.20
CA TRP A 551 4.78 -13.47 27.72
C TRP A 551 3.93 -13.35 26.44
N TRP A 552 4.14 -14.24 25.46
CA TRP A 552 3.41 -14.23 24.20
C TRP A 552 1.91 -14.50 24.36
N MET A 553 1.55 -15.39 25.29
CA MET A 553 0.16 -15.66 25.62
C MET A 553 -0.52 -14.44 26.26
N ASP A 554 0.20 -13.65 27.06
CA ASP A 554 -0.33 -12.38 27.56
C ASP A 554 -0.55 -11.38 26.43
N GLN A 555 0.43 -11.23 25.53
CA GLN A 555 0.33 -10.28 24.43
C GLN A 555 -0.79 -10.65 23.44
N ASN A 556 -1.15 -11.92 23.37
CA ASN A 556 -2.19 -12.46 22.48
C ASN A 556 -3.46 -12.90 23.21
N ALA A 557 -3.68 -12.48 24.47
CA ALA A 557 -4.79 -12.92 25.30
C ALA A 557 -6.15 -12.86 24.58
N ASP A 558 -6.44 -11.76 23.89
CA ASP A 558 -7.71 -11.58 23.17
C ASP A 558 -7.85 -12.51 21.96
N TYR A 559 -6.78 -12.72 21.19
CA TYR A 559 -6.81 -13.62 20.03
C TYR A 559 -6.93 -15.07 20.47
N ILE A 560 -6.20 -15.46 21.52
CA ILE A 560 -6.28 -16.79 22.12
C ILE A 560 -7.70 -17.04 22.64
N ASN A 561 -8.30 -16.11 23.38
CA ASN A 561 -9.67 -16.25 23.88
C ASN A 561 -10.67 -16.45 22.72
N ARG A 562 -10.53 -15.69 21.63
CA ARG A 562 -11.38 -15.85 20.44
C ARG A 562 -11.18 -17.20 19.74
N TYR A 563 -9.94 -17.67 19.67
CA TYR A 563 -9.62 -18.98 19.09
C TYR A 563 -10.24 -20.10 19.92
N LEU A 564 -10.03 -20.09 21.22
CA LEU A 564 -10.58 -21.09 22.15
C LEU A 564 -12.11 -21.08 22.17
N ASN A 565 -12.75 -19.91 22.02
CA ASN A 565 -14.21 -19.83 21.91
C ASN A 565 -14.77 -20.51 20.65
N SER A 566 -13.98 -20.60 19.58
CA SER A 566 -14.40 -21.23 18.32
C SER A 566 -13.96 -22.69 18.18
N HIS A 567 -12.83 -23.06 18.78
CA HIS A 567 -12.23 -24.40 18.64
C HIS A 567 -12.41 -25.28 19.88
N GLY A 568 -12.79 -24.69 21.02
CA GLY A 568 -12.66 -25.33 22.33
C GLY A 568 -11.22 -25.30 22.83
N GLU A 569 -10.99 -25.91 23.99
CA GLU A 569 -9.64 -26.12 24.52
C GLU A 569 -8.95 -27.27 23.81
N ASN A 570 -7.82 -26.99 23.17
CA ASN A 570 -6.93 -28.02 22.65
C ASN A 570 -6.14 -28.61 23.82
N SER A 571 -6.39 -29.89 24.15
CA SER A 571 -5.58 -30.66 25.09
C SER A 571 -4.57 -31.53 24.35
N THR A 572 -3.30 -31.41 24.68
CA THR A 572 -2.22 -32.24 24.11
C THR A 572 -1.93 -33.46 24.98
N CYS A 573 -1.45 -34.55 24.37
CA CYS A 573 -1.25 -35.83 25.07
C CYS A 573 0.23 -36.24 25.02
N ILE A 574 0.84 -36.41 26.20
CA ILE A 574 2.25 -36.81 26.31
C ILE A 574 2.43 -38.30 25.96
N ASN A 575 1.37 -39.13 26.10
CA ASN A 575 1.43 -40.55 25.78
C ASN A 575 0.02 -41.15 25.54
N LYS A 576 -0.29 -41.55 24.29
CA LYS A 576 -1.58 -42.18 23.93
C LYS A 576 -1.81 -43.53 24.60
N GLU A 577 -0.77 -44.25 25.02
CA GLU A 577 -0.89 -45.60 25.63
C GLU A 577 -1.34 -45.58 27.10
N TRP A 578 -1.18 -44.47 27.83
CA TRP A 578 -1.42 -44.40 29.28
C TRP A 578 -2.48 -43.36 29.69
N GLY A 579 -3.16 -42.73 28.73
CA GLY A 579 -4.34 -41.88 28.98
C GLY A 579 -4.12 -40.68 29.91
N THR A 580 -2.89 -40.25 30.15
CA THR A 580 -2.59 -39.15 31.09
C THR A 580 -2.55 -37.80 30.36
N SER A 581 -3.72 -37.37 29.85
CA SER A 581 -3.92 -36.02 29.30
C SER A 581 -5.17 -35.38 29.88
N GLN A 582 -5.08 -34.82 31.08
CA GLN A 582 -6.21 -34.04 31.61
C GLN A 582 -5.91 -32.56 31.82
N ASN A 583 -4.66 -32.10 31.80
CA ASN A 583 -4.37 -30.73 32.25
C ASN A 583 -3.44 -29.88 31.37
N ALA A 584 -2.94 -30.34 30.22
CA ALA A 584 -2.11 -29.52 29.33
C ALA A 584 -2.97 -28.71 28.35
N THR A 585 -3.44 -27.55 28.80
CA THR A 585 -4.30 -26.65 28.04
C THR A 585 -3.79 -25.21 28.12
N ILE A 586 -4.18 -24.38 27.15
CA ILE A 586 -3.78 -22.97 27.12
C ILE A 586 -4.29 -22.24 28.37
N SER A 587 -5.53 -22.50 28.80
CA SER A 587 -6.06 -21.94 30.05
C SER A 587 -5.22 -22.32 31.28
N ASN A 588 -4.73 -23.55 31.37
CA ASN A 588 -3.93 -23.97 32.53
C ASN A 588 -2.53 -23.34 32.53
N PHE A 589 -1.89 -23.22 31.37
CA PHE A 589 -0.61 -22.51 31.26
C PHE A 589 -0.74 -21.03 31.65
N ARG A 590 -1.80 -20.35 31.21
CA ARG A 590 -2.05 -18.94 31.55
C ARG A 590 -2.41 -18.72 33.02
N LYS A 591 -3.00 -19.72 33.70
CA LYS A 591 -3.30 -19.65 35.14
C LYS A 591 -2.07 -19.85 36.01
N ASN A 592 -1.14 -20.71 35.59
CA ASN A 592 0.09 -20.99 36.32
C ASN A 592 1.28 -21.04 35.34
N PRO A 593 2.03 -19.94 35.20
CA PRO A 593 3.14 -19.82 34.26
C PRO A 593 4.24 -20.89 34.43
N ASP A 594 4.48 -21.38 35.65
CA ASP A 594 5.47 -22.43 35.92
C ASP A 594 5.07 -23.77 35.30
N TYR A 595 3.76 -23.99 35.14
CA TYR A 595 3.23 -25.23 34.63
C TYR A 595 3.66 -25.51 33.18
N LEU A 596 3.85 -24.46 32.37
CA LEU A 596 4.34 -24.61 31.00
C LEU A 596 5.77 -25.16 30.97
N PHE A 597 6.68 -24.68 31.81
CA PHE A 597 8.03 -25.22 31.84
C PHE A 597 8.05 -26.67 32.34
N ARG A 598 7.22 -27.00 33.34
CA ARG A 598 7.05 -28.38 33.80
C ARG A 598 6.49 -29.28 32.70
N TYR A 599 5.59 -28.77 31.86
CA TYR A 599 5.06 -29.48 30.70
C TYR A 599 6.15 -29.74 29.65
N ILE A 600 6.95 -28.72 29.31
CA ILE A 600 8.09 -28.86 28.39
C ILE A 600 9.11 -29.87 28.93
N THR A 601 9.38 -29.85 30.24
CA THR A 601 10.25 -30.84 30.92
C THR A 601 9.71 -32.26 30.77
N LYS A 602 8.40 -32.48 30.90
CA LYS A 602 7.82 -33.81 30.67
C LYS A 602 7.89 -34.24 29.20
N CYS A 603 7.79 -33.31 28.27
CA CYS A 603 7.83 -33.61 26.83
C CYS A 603 9.24 -33.96 26.35
N PHE A 604 10.26 -33.29 26.89
CA PHE A 604 11.61 -33.31 26.32
C PHE A 604 12.75 -33.50 27.34
N GLY A 605 12.45 -33.55 28.63
CA GLY A 605 13.43 -33.82 29.67
C GLY A 605 13.96 -35.25 29.61
N ASN A 606 15.12 -35.47 30.25
CA ASN A 606 15.84 -36.76 30.31
C ASN A 606 16.46 -37.26 28.98
N GLN A 607 16.66 -36.39 27.99
CA GLN A 607 17.40 -36.75 26.76
C GLN A 607 18.92 -36.63 26.98
N ASP A 608 19.60 -37.64 27.54
CA ASP A 608 21.08 -37.73 27.62
C ASP A 608 21.82 -36.42 28.00
N ASN A 609 21.27 -35.62 28.93
CA ASN A 609 21.79 -34.28 29.30
C ASN A 609 21.91 -33.28 28.13
N LYS A 610 21.06 -33.39 27.11
CA LYS A 610 21.00 -32.49 25.95
C LYS A 610 19.86 -31.49 26.11
N GLY A 611 20.12 -30.24 25.74
CA GLY A 611 19.10 -29.21 25.63
C GLY A 611 18.25 -29.37 24.35
N ILE A 612 17.17 -28.60 24.28
CA ILE A 612 16.31 -28.49 23.09
C ILE A 612 16.59 -27.20 22.33
N HIS A 613 16.38 -27.19 21.01
CA HIS A 613 16.61 -26.00 20.20
C HIS A 613 15.51 -24.94 20.43
N PRO A 614 15.82 -23.70 20.87
CA PRO A 614 14.80 -22.75 21.30
C PRO A 614 13.81 -22.37 20.20
N ARG A 615 14.31 -22.00 19.00
CA ARG A 615 13.45 -21.62 17.85
C ARG A 615 12.46 -22.72 17.46
N SER A 616 12.95 -23.95 17.31
CA SER A 616 12.11 -25.12 17.00
C SER A 616 11.11 -25.40 18.10
N THR A 617 11.48 -25.20 19.37
CA THR A 617 10.57 -25.42 20.51
C THR A 617 9.46 -24.39 20.57
N LEU A 618 9.75 -23.11 20.28
CA LEU A 618 8.73 -22.08 20.13
C LEU A 618 7.73 -22.46 19.03
N PHE A 619 8.23 -22.89 17.87
CA PHE A 619 7.37 -23.26 16.75
C PHE A 619 6.59 -24.57 17.00
N TRP A 620 7.21 -25.55 17.66
CA TRP A 620 6.53 -26.76 18.13
C TRP A 620 5.33 -26.43 19.02
N PHE A 621 5.45 -25.44 19.92
CA PHE A 621 4.32 -25.09 20.77
C PHE A 621 3.13 -24.59 19.95
N VAL A 622 3.35 -23.64 19.03
CA VAL A 622 2.25 -23.03 18.26
C VAL A 622 1.73 -23.94 17.15
N ASN A 623 2.61 -24.59 16.38
CA ASN A 623 2.25 -25.36 15.19
C ASN A 623 2.27 -26.88 15.39
N GLY A 624 3.06 -27.36 16.36
CA GLY A 624 3.25 -28.79 16.60
C GLY A 624 4.21 -29.43 15.60
N HIS A 625 5.04 -28.63 14.94
CA HIS A 625 6.15 -29.15 14.14
C HIS A 625 7.14 -29.92 15.03
N ASP A 626 7.53 -31.12 14.61
CA ASP A 626 8.52 -31.94 15.35
C ASP A 626 9.88 -31.22 15.44
N LEU A 627 10.48 -31.25 16.63
CA LEU A 627 11.78 -30.62 16.90
C LEU A 627 12.93 -31.20 16.07
N ASN A 628 12.81 -32.46 15.64
CA ASN A 628 13.89 -33.20 14.97
C ASN A 628 13.61 -33.54 13.50
N TYR A 629 12.55 -33.01 12.88
CA TYR A 629 12.15 -33.32 11.50
C TYR A 629 11.99 -34.83 11.22
N ARG A 630 11.67 -35.64 12.25
CA ARG A 630 11.49 -37.09 12.13
C ARG A 630 10.08 -37.45 11.68
N LEU A 631 9.11 -36.57 11.95
CA LEU A 631 7.75 -36.73 11.44
C LEU A 631 7.66 -36.28 9.96
N PRO A 632 6.91 -37.01 9.13
CA PRO A 632 6.55 -36.54 7.78
C PRO A 632 5.89 -35.16 7.84
N VAL A 633 6.07 -34.35 6.79
CA VAL A 633 5.58 -32.95 6.71
C VAL A 633 4.07 -32.80 7.01
N ASN A 634 3.29 -33.87 6.84
CA ASN A 634 1.84 -33.91 7.09
C ASN A 634 1.45 -34.45 8.49
N LYS A 635 2.41 -34.66 9.41
CA LYS A 635 2.14 -35.11 10.78
C LYS A 635 2.59 -34.07 11.80
N ILE A 636 1.70 -33.81 12.76
CA ILE A 636 1.91 -32.92 13.89
C ILE A 636 2.39 -33.76 15.09
N ASP A 637 3.30 -33.22 15.88
CA ASP A 637 3.67 -33.74 17.20
C ASP A 637 2.53 -33.47 18.19
N ASP A 638 1.82 -34.54 18.59
CA ASP A 638 0.65 -34.51 19.47
C ASP A 638 0.92 -33.91 20.88
N ARG A 639 2.18 -33.63 21.23
CA ARG A 639 2.58 -32.92 22.45
C ARG A 639 2.51 -31.39 22.30
N GLY A 640 2.56 -30.87 21.07
CA GLY A 640 2.53 -29.43 20.76
C GLY A 640 1.32 -29.06 19.90
N GLY A 641 1.45 -27.99 19.13
CA GLY A 641 0.43 -27.61 18.15
C GLY A 641 -0.87 -27.12 18.78
N PHE A 642 -0.76 -26.12 19.65
CA PHE A 642 -1.94 -25.52 20.27
C PHE A 642 -2.73 -24.62 19.29
N PHE A 643 -2.09 -24.13 18.22
CA PHE A 643 -2.66 -23.23 17.21
C PHE A 643 -2.20 -23.57 15.77
N PRO A 644 -2.32 -24.84 15.32
CA PRO A 644 -1.63 -25.35 14.14
C PRO A 644 -2.17 -24.81 12.81
N ASP A 645 -3.43 -24.40 12.79
CA ASP A 645 -4.14 -23.80 11.66
C ASP A 645 -3.95 -22.27 11.57
N VAL A 646 -3.47 -21.65 12.66
CA VAL A 646 -3.12 -20.22 12.69
C VAL A 646 -1.69 -20.01 12.24
N PHE A 647 -0.75 -20.75 12.82
CA PHE A 647 0.68 -20.58 12.57
C PHE A 647 1.20 -21.75 11.74
N THR A 648 1.30 -21.57 10.43
CA THR A 648 1.67 -22.65 9.50
C THR A 648 3.15 -22.66 9.11
N ASP A 649 3.92 -21.65 9.51
CA ASP A 649 5.34 -21.54 9.23
C ASP A 649 6.10 -20.81 10.37
N PHE A 650 7.43 -20.79 10.27
CA PHE A 650 8.32 -20.20 11.27
C PHE A 650 8.33 -18.66 11.33
N SER A 651 7.41 -17.95 10.65
CA SER A 651 7.43 -16.48 10.50
C SER A 651 7.48 -15.70 11.81
N ILE A 652 6.97 -16.27 12.91
CA ILE A 652 6.98 -15.63 14.24
C ILE A 652 8.17 -16.04 15.11
N THR A 653 9.06 -16.92 14.65
CA THR A 653 10.22 -17.39 15.43
C THR A 653 11.52 -17.22 14.66
N ASP A 654 12.52 -16.60 15.29
CA ASP A 654 13.81 -16.34 14.64
C ASP A 654 15.00 -16.68 15.54
N GLN A 655 16.15 -16.94 14.91
CA GLN A 655 17.46 -17.11 15.55
C GLN A 655 18.49 -16.28 14.80
N MET A 656 19.20 -15.44 15.54
CA MET A 656 20.12 -14.46 14.97
C MET A 656 21.49 -14.58 15.66
N SER A 657 22.51 -14.96 14.89
CA SER A 657 23.90 -14.93 15.38
C SER A 657 24.32 -13.50 15.67
N CYS A 658 24.74 -13.24 16.90
CA CYS A 658 25.01 -11.90 17.43
C CYS A 658 26.27 -11.87 18.30
N SER A 659 27.25 -12.72 18.01
CA SER A 659 28.49 -12.79 18.80
C SER A 659 29.35 -11.52 18.76
N TYR A 660 29.12 -10.63 17.79
CA TYR A 660 29.75 -9.30 17.73
C TYR A 660 28.90 -8.23 18.41
N PHE A 661 29.55 -7.33 19.16
CA PHE A 661 28.86 -6.28 19.92
C PHE A 661 27.98 -5.39 19.04
N THR A 662 28.44 -5.03 17.84
CA THR A 662 27.68 -4.19 16.92
C THR A 662 26.37 -4.85 16.48
N ASP A 663 26.40 -6.15 16.24
CA ASP A 663 25.24 -6.92 15.80
C ASP A 663 24.25 -7.09 16.95
N LEU A 664 24.75 -7.50 18.13
CA LEU A 664 23.93 -7.60 19.34
C LEU A 664 23.24 -6.28 19.69
N ASN A 665 23.97 -5.16 19.65
CA ASN A 665 23.42 -3.85 19.95
C ASN A 665 22.27 -3.50 18.99
N PHE A 666 22.49 -3.66 17.69
CA PHE A 666 21.47 -3.35 16.69
C PHE A 666 20.26 -4.28 16.82
N TYR A 667 20.49 -5.60 16.97
CA TYR A 667 19.44 -6.59 17.02
C TYR A 667 18.59 -6.50 18.29
N LEU A 668 19.18 -6.25 19.46
CA LEU A 668 18.39 -6.04 20.68
C LEU A 668 17.48 -4.82 20.54
N LEU A 669 18.04 -3.70 20.09
CA LEU A 669 17.29 -2.46 19.94
C LEU A 669 16.15 -2.60 18.90
N ASP A 670 16.41 -3.23 17.76
CA ASP A 670 15.40 -3.48 16.71
C ASP A 670 14.30 -4.45 17.17
N ASN A 671 14.63 -5.50 17.92
CA ASN A 671 13.63 -6.45 18.41
C ASN A 671 12.81 -5.91 19.59
N LEU A 672 13.41 -5.08 20.46
CA LEU A 672 12.68 -4.34 21.49
C LEU A 672 11.72 -3.33 20.85
N HIS A 673 12.15 -2.61 19.81
CA HIS A 673 11.28 -1.72 19.04
C HIS A 673 10.10 -2.46 18.39
N LYS A 674 10.34 -3.69 17.92
CA LYS A 674 9.31 -4.56 17.33
C LYS A 674 8.48 -5.31 18.37
N ASN A 675 8.71 -5.07 19.66
CA ASN A 675 7.96 -5.65 20.76
C ASN A 675 7.96 -7.19 20.75
N LYS A 676 9.11 -7.82 20.47
CA LYS A 676 9.25 -9.27 20.49
C LYS A 676 9.66 -9.79 21.87
N GLY A 677 9.32 -11.04 22.16
CA GLY A 677 9.91 -11.80 23.25
C GLY A 677 11.31 -12.26 22.87
N ILE A 678 12.27 -12.22 23.81
CA ILE A 678 13.70 -12.41 23.50
C ILE A 678 14.33 -13.42 24.48
N GLY A 679 15.12 -14.33 23.94
CA GLY A 679 16.10 -15.13 24.67
C GLY A 679 17.51 -14.84 24.17
N ILE A 680 18.51 -14.88 25.05
CA ILE A 680 19.91 -14.66 24.72
C ILE A 680 20.76 -15.83 25.18
N SER A 681 21.64 -16.31 24.30
CA SER A 681 22.54 -17.42 24.59
C SER A 681 24.00 -16.98 24.67
N TYR A 682 24.77 -17.69 25.49
CA TYR A 682 26.18 -17.42 25.72
C TYR A 682 26.95 -18.69 26.11
N ASP A 683 28.27 -18.64 25.92
CA ASP A 683 29.18 -19.70 26.37
C ASP A 683 29.47 -19.57 27.87
N THR A 684 29.26 -20.66 28.59
CA THR A 684 29.69 -20.78 29.99
C THR A 684 31.21 -21.00 30.06
N PRO A 685 31.86 -20.71 31.21
CA PRO A 685 33.29 -20.91 31.39
C PRO A 685 33.79 -22.35 31.14
N PHE A 686 32.90 -23.35 31.15
CA PHE A 686 33.23 -24.76 30.93
C PHE A 686 32.99 -25.23 29.48
N GLY A 687 32.74 -24.31 28.54
CA GLY A 687 32.55 -24.62 27.12
C GLY A 687 31.16 -25.17 26.76
N ALA A 688 30.20 -25.12 27.69
CA ALA A 688 28.80 -25.43 27.41
C ALA A 688 28.02 -24.16 27.05
N SER A 689 27.07 -24.25 26.12
CA SER A 689 26.15 -23.16 25.81
C SER A 689 25.04 -23.08 26.86
N HIS A 690 24.66 -21.86 27.24
CA HIS A 690 23.54 -21.57 28.14
C HIS A 690 22.66 -20.48 27.54
N ILE A 691 21.37 -20.45 27.91
CA ILE A 691 20.40 -19.48 27.43
C ILE A 691 19.52 -19.00 28.58
N VAL A 692 19.23 -17.70 28.57
CA VAL A 692 18.39 -17.01 29.56
C VAL A 692 17.31 -16.20 28.85
N SER A 693 16.21 -15.90 29.55
CA SER A 693 15.20 -14.98 29.05
C SER A 693 15.70 -13.54 29.18
N LEU A 694 15.44 -12.71 28.17
CA LEU A 694 15.84 -11.30 28.14
C LEU A 694 14.59 -10.43 28.07
N TRP A 695 14.39 -9.61 29.08
CA TRP A 695 13.19 -8.80 29.27
C TRP A 695 13.39 -7.35 28.86
N GLY A 696 14.61 -6.84 28.93
CA GLY A 696 14.98 -5.50 28.52
C GLY A 696 16.47 -5.31 28.35
N ALA A 697 16.85 -4.12 27.87
CA ALA A 697 18.24 -3.71 27.72
C ALA A 697 18.42 -2.24 28.09
N LYS A 698 19.62 -1.92 28.62
CA LYS A 698 20.04 -0.57 28.96
C LYS A 698 20.88 0.03 27.84
N PHE A 699 20.56 1.24 27.42
CA PHE A 699 21.26 1.97 26.37
C PHE A 699 21.70 3.35 26.83
N ASP A 700 22.83 3.83 26.33
CA ASP A 700 23.19 5.25 26.46
C ASP A 700 22.32 6.15 25.55
N THR A 701 22.54 7.46 25.61
CA THR A 701 21.78 8.44 24.82
C THR A 701 22.00 8.37 23.31
N ASN A 702 22.98 7.60 22.84
CA ASN A 702 23.22 7.33 21.42
C ASN A 702 22.72 5.95 20.99
N GLY A 703 22.08 5.19 21.88
CA GLY A 703 21.61 3.84 21.59
C GLY A 703 22.70 2.78 21.66
N ASN A 704 23.84 3.05 22.31
CA ASN A 704 24.85 2.04 22.56
C ASN A 704 24.45 1.15 23.73
N LEU A 705 24.56 -0.16 23.54
CA LEU A 705 24.18 -1.16 24.53
C LEU A 705 25.13 -1.12 25.75
N LEU A 706 24.57 -1.02 26.95
CA LEU A 706 25.30 -1.02 28.22
C LEU A 706 25.10 -2.32 29.01
N GLY A 707 23.90 -2.89 28.94
CA GLY A 707 23.53 -4.07 29.72
C GLY A 707 22.17 -4.62 29.35
N VAL A 708 21.82 -5.74 29.96
CA VAL A 708 20.58 -6.49 29.74
C VAL A 708 19.94 -6.87 31.07
N PHE A 709 18.61 -6.95 31.05
CA PHE A 709 17.77 -7.42 32.16
C PHE A 709 17.27 -8.81 31.81
N ILE A 710 17.69 -9.81 32.58
CA ILE A 710 17.47 -11.22 32.29
C ILE A 710 16.84 -11.95 33.49
N THR A 711 16.32 -13.14 33.25
CA THR A 711 16.02 -14.13 34.30
C THR A 711 16.71 -15.44 33.93
N ASP A 712 17.38 -16.08 34.88
CA ASP A 712 18.12 -17.32 34.64
C ASP A 712 17.48 -18.50 35.38
N SER A 713 17.08 -19.51 34.63
CA SER A 713 16.53 -20.76 35.17
C SER A 713 17.45 -21.51 36.15
N ASN A 714 18.74 -21.17 36.20
CA ASN A 714 19.70 -21.70 37.17
C ASN A 714 19.60 -21.07 38.56
N ASP A 715 18.91 -19.93 38.70
CA ASP A 715 18.86 -19.18 39.94
C ASP A 715 18.05 -19.93 41.02
N GLY A 716 17.11 -20.79 40.62
CA GLY A 716 16.44 -21.75 41.49
C GLY A 716 15.66 -21.08 42.62
N LYS A 717 15.93 -21.50 43.87
CA LYS A 717 15.44 -20.85 45.09
C LYS A 717 16.52 -20.01 45.78
N THR A 718 17.51 -19.53 45.03
CA THR A 718 18.60 -18.74 45.62
C THR A 718 18.00 -17.52 46.30
N LEU A 719 18.23 -17.40 47.60
CA LEU A 719 17.74 -16.29 48.41
C LEU A 719 18.63 -15.06 48.17
N ILE A 720 18.01 -13.91 47.94
CA ILE A 720 18.65 -12.59 47.90
C ILE A 720 19.12 -12.22 49.31
N ASP A 721 18.28 -12.45 50.32
CA ASP A 721 18.59 -12.27 51.73
C ASP A 721 17.83 -13.30 52.58
N SER A 722 18.58 -13.97 53.46
CA SER A 722 18.08 -14.93 54.44
C SER A 722 16.96 -14.41 55.35
N LYS A 723 16.87 -13.09 55.59
CA LYS A 723 15.85 -12.51 56.48
C LYS A 723 14.53 -12.20 55.77
N SER A 724 14.56 -11.91 54.48
CA SER A 724 13.38 -11.53 53.71
C SER A 724 12.73 -12.68 52.95
N GLU A 725 13.42 -13.84 52.87
CA GLU A 725 13.01 -15.02 52.10
C GLU A 725 12.77 -14.75 50.59
N ASN A 726 13.17 -13.58 50.09
CA ASN A 726 13.06 -13.21 48.69
C ASN A 726 14.03 -14.04 47.84
N THR A 727 13.53 -14.68 46.79
CA THR A 727 14.36 -15.38 45.79
C THR A 727 14.82 -14.44 44.70
N TYR A 728 15.84 -14.85 43.96
CA TYR A 728 16.26 -14.19 42.72
C TYR A 728 15.08 -14.12 41.74
N GLY A 729 15.15 -13.13 40.86
CA GLY A 729 14.20 -12.90 39.77
C GLY A 729 14.92 -12.19 38.63
N MET A 730 14.62 -10.90 38.42
CA MET A 730 15.32 -10.13 37.40
C MET A 730 16.77 -9.85 37.81
N ILE A 731 17.71 -10.15 36.92
CA ILE A 731 19.14 -9.86 37.06
C ILE A 731 19.55 -8.83 36.02
N TYR A 732 20.25 -7.78 36.45
CA TYR A 732 20.95 -6.87 35.53
C TYR A 732 22.38 -7.35 35.29
N MET A 733 22.75 -7.51 34.02
CA MET A 733 24.08 -7.91 33.58
C MET A 733 24.63 -6.87 32.60
N ASN A 734 25.90 -6.50 32.72
CA ASN A 734 26.55 -5.63 31.75
C ASN A 734 26.84 -6.39 30.46
N ILE A 735 26.84 -5.63 29.35
CA ILE A 735 27.36 -6.08 28.07
C ILE A 735 28.59 -5.25 27.74
N VAL A 736 29.72 -5.91 27.53
CA VAL A 736 30.97 -5.25 27.17
C VAL A 736 31.47 -5.71 25.81
N LYS A 737 32.16 -4.81 25.11
CA LYS A 737 32.82 -5.09 23.83
C LYS A 737 34.25 -5.54 24.09
N GLU A 738 34.57 -6.77 23.73
CA GLU A 738 35.93 -7.29 23.78
C GLU A 738 36.85 -6.49 22.85
N VAL A 739 37.97 -6.02 23.39
CA VAL A 739 38.82 -5.01 22.72
C VAL A 739 39.44 -5.57 21.45
N ASN A 740 39.96 -6.81 21.53
CA ASN A 740 40.73 -7.41 20.43
C ASN A 740 39.84 -8.01 19.34
N SER A 741 38.68 -8.55 19.71
CA SER A 741 37.80 -9.30 18.80
C SER A 741 36.56 -8.51 18.38
N GLY A 742 36.18 -7.46 19.12
CA GLY A 742 34.89 -6.77 18.96
C GLY A 742 33.67 -7.60 19.39
N ARG A 743 33.89 -8.78 20.01
CA ARG A 743 32.81 -9.67 20.44
C ARG A 743 32.07 -9.14 21.66
N ALA A 744 30.79 -9.46 21.76
CA ALA A 744 29.99 -9.12 22.93
C ALA A 744 30.25 -10.11 24.07
N ARG A 745 30.38 -9.59 25.29
CA ARG A 745 30.55 -10.39 26.51
C ARG A 745 29.50 -10.01 27.54
N LEU A 746 28.85 -10.99 28.14
CA LEU A 746 27.93 -10.84 29.27
C LEU A 746 28.70 -10.95 30.58
N THR A 747 28.53 -9.97 31.49
CA THR A 747 29.28 -9.95 32.75
C THR A 747 28.58 -9.15 33.84
N SER A 748 28.64 -9.61 35.09
CA SER A 748 28.29 -8.80 36.26
C SER A 748 29.47 -8.01 36.83
N LYS A 749 30.64 -8.08 36.18
CA LYS A 749 31.81 -7.29 36.58
C LYS A 749 31.75 -5.91 35.94
N VAL A 750 31.90 -4.87 36.76
CA VAL A 750 32.06 -3.50 36.25
C VAL A 750 33.55 -3.31 35.93
N THR A 751 33.91 -3.31 34.65
CA THR A 751 35.32 -3.21 34.22
C THR A 751 35.51 -2.13 33.15
N PRO A 752 36.58 -1.33 33.20
CA PRO A 752 36.90 -0.37 32.15
C PRO A 752 37.26 -1.02 30.80
N ASN A 753 37.76 -2.27 30.83
CA ASN A 753 38.27 -2.99 29.65
C ASN A 753 37.45 -4.26 29.37
N GLY A 754 36.90 -4.39 28.17
CA GLY A 754 35.85 -5.38 27.82
C GLY A 754 36.27 -6.83 27.58
N ASN A 755 37.40 -7.30 28.13
CA ASN A 755 37.89 -8.67 27.91
C ASN A 755 37.43 -9.68 28.98
N ILE A 756 36.33 -9.40 29.69
CA ILE A 756 35.83 -10.23 30.80
C ILE A 756 34.36 -10.56 30.55
N GLY A 757 33.98 -11.81 30.81
CA GLY A 757 32.60 -12.28 30.70
C GLY A 757 32.41 -13.43 29.71
N ALA A 758 31.19 -13.92 29.67
CA ALA A 758 30.75 -15.00 28.80
C ALA A 758 30.56 -14.50 27.36
N PRO A 759 31.17 -15.14 26.33
CA PRO A 759 30.88 -14.83 24.92
C PRO A 759 29.39 -14.99 24.61
N ILE A 760 28.77 -13.95 24.06
CA ILE A 760 27.41 -14.06 23.51
C ILE A 760 27.44 -14.87 22.20
N LEU A 761 26.41 -15.68 21.97
CA LEU A 761 26.26 -16.51 20.77
C LEU A 761 25.13 -15.98 19.88
N ASP A 762 23.88 -16.27 20.26
CA ASP A 762 22.68 -15.98 19.48
C ASP A 762 21.59 -15.28 20.31
N LEU A 763 20.75 -14.51 19.61
CA LEU A 763 19.42 -14.12 20.06
C LEU A 763 18.36 -15.03 19.45
N TYR A 764 17.35 -15.35 20.25
CA TYR A 764 16.14 -16.04 19.84
C TYR A 764 14.96 -15.12 20.04
N THR A 765 14.07 -15.00 19.05
CA THR A 765 12.96 -14.05 19.13
C THR A 765 11.62 -14.70 18.83
N LEU A 766 10.58 -14.19 19.49
CA LEU A 766 9.20 -14.59 19.31
C LEU A 766 8.35 -13.35 19.02
N ASP A 767 7.84 -13.25 17.80
CA ASP A 767 6.89 -12.22 17.40
C ASP A 767 5.49 -12.54 17.94
N THR A 768 4.71 -11.51 18.26
CA THR A 768 3.30 -11.68 18.66
C THR A 768 2.46 -12.39 17.60
N GLY A 769 2.82 -12.29 16.32
CA GLY A 769 2.06 -12.91 15.23
C GLY A 769 0.72 -12.22 14.98
N LYS A 770 0.55 -10.98 15.44
CA LYS A 770 -0.73 -10.24 15.38
C LYS A 770 -1.35 -10.22 13.99
N SER A 771 -0.57 -9.98 12.93
CA SER A 771 -1.09 -9.96 11.56
C SER A 771 -1.59 -11.33 11.10
N ILE A 772 -0.93 -12.41 11.53
CA ILE A 772 -1.29 -13.79 11.22
C ILE A 772 -2.61 -14.15 11.91
N TRP A 773 -2.77 -13.79 13.18
CA TRP A 773 -4.04 -13.91 13.90
C TRP A 773 -5.17 -13.16 13.19
N GLU A 774 -4.93 -11.93 12.76
CA GLU A 774 -5.93 -11.11 12.06
C GLU A 774 -6.34 -11.74 10.73
N ASP A 775 -5.39 -12.23 9.95
CA ASP A 775 -5.67 -12.86 8.65
C ASP A 775 -6.38 -14.20 8.81
N TYR A 776 -6.02 -14.99 9.82
CA TYR A 776 -6.72 -16.21 10.21
C TYR A 776 -8.21 -15.94 10.48
N PHE A 777 -8.53 -14.99 11.37
CA PHE A 777 -9.94 -14.68 11.70
C PHE A 777 -10.70 -14.04 10.54
N LYS A 778 -10.04 -13.26 9.66
CA LYS A 778 -10.68 -12.77 8.42
C LYS A 778 -11.06 -13.92 7.48
N SER A 779 -10.23 -14.96 7.39
CA SER A 779 -10.46 -16.10 6.50
C SER A 779 -11.62 -17.01 6.93
N ILE A 780 -11.92 -17.05 8.22
CA ILE A 780 -13.08 -17.78 8.77
C ILE A 780 -14.37 -17.01 8.49
N ASN A 781 -14.37 -15.69 8.71
CA ASN A 781 -15.55 -14.85 8.51
C ASN A 781 -15.97 -14.66 7.04
N SER A 782 -15.11 -14.99 6.07
CA SER A 782 -15.44 -14.95 4.64
C SER A 782 -16.02 -16.26 4.11
N LYS A 783 -16.00 -17.33 4.93
CA LYS A 783 -16.57 -18.65 4.61
C LYS A 783 -17.94 -18.90 5.28
N SER A 784 -18.35 -18.03 6.20
CA SER A 784 -19.71 -17.92 6.76
C SER A 784 -20.53 -16.93 5.95
#